data_AF-A0A7S0TZR9-F1
#
_entry.id   AF-A0A7S0TZR9-F1
#
_cell.length_a   1.000
_cell.length_b   1.000
_cell.length_c   1.000
_cell.angle_alpha   90.00
_cell.angle_beta   90.00
_cell.angle_gamma   90.00
#
_symmetry.space_group_name_H-M   'P 1'
#
loop_
_entity.id
_entity.type
_entity.pdbx_description
1 polymer ?
#
loop_
_entity_poly.entity_id
_entity_poly.type
_entity_poly.pdbx_seq_one_letter_code
_entity_poly.pdbx_strand_id
1 'polypeptide(L)'
;PGAMQGMNRRVRQTICNGLWIDLDFVNCHPVLLSQKCKDLLRIDCPFLDKYINNRDEMLQEMVDAGVQSRSEAKKSILKVLNGGCVSNVDTPWWENLCTEFGTLACQVATHPDHKAFLDNCQKEKGSYNLHARTMSAVLCSVENKCLEQLYSFLKDHDCVPGGKCSLIFDGLMIPDTPLIREKVFSDGFLNDASERIRQVTGYSVAITIKDFDEPFELPDDYETTITDVFVIDQGEDLQAADEFVRRYKHRLIKCKGRTFWEDGTGIYTDDPKRVKDGVLATVSRMEIYVRANDKLLPYSQNVRRAEDCTKLILADPSLEQPDFVDKLFSSSLHHLAFDDGIYSFETGELLPYPVPGVYFTCKINRPFPTHVDPEKKQEIIDKVLAPAFPDKDQLQYFLYRLARGLAGDICDKKWHVCIGERNSSKGVLCDLLLGCFGDFVQTINSENFLIKSNTLNGDAAKAQSWASSLEFKRLAISNEIQLQGGRARVDGNLIKRIASGGDQIEVRTNYKDETRKKLQCTMFVYCNDFPPVEPSDAYQSLDVFDFYSSFHPQAEIDAKGDSCPKHWKAADPNIKTLWVTDPLVLDAFTITVLEAWTLNPLPTPGSVSQHTKHFKESASEAEIDRFAEVVRYDPTTANTKVFTDEIKIALDIAGVKGVSSHKISSYIDKLYGDKTAPPTYGQCRKSGKKAYGFSHLRLAHVVAFDGIEERRVVNLIRNETVRQQVRNGDVELGKRSFDNMEQ
;
A
#
# COMPACT_ATOMS: atom_id res chain seq x y z
N PRO A 1 -32.20 33.88 -10.83
CA PRO A 1 -31.94 35.34 -10.90
C PRO A 1 -31.46 36.03 -9.60
N GLY A 2 -31.46 35.37 -8.42
CA GLY A 2 -31.03 36.01 -7.16
C GLY A 2 -29.72 35.49 -6.52
N ALA A 3 -29.02 34.54 -7.16
CA ALA A 3 -27.87 33.87 -6.53
C ALA A 3 -26.68 34.82 -6.28
N MET A 4 -26.44 35.78 -7.18
CA MET A 4 -25.32 36.73 -7.06
C MET A 4 -25.60 37.84 -6.04
N GLN A 5 -26.86 38.26 -5.88
CA GLN A 5 -27.23 39.32 -4.94
C GLN A 5 -26.93 38.90 -3.48
N GLY A 6 -27.20 37.64 -3.13
CA GLY A 6 -26.92 37.09 -1.78
C GLY A 6 -25.44 36.79 -1.51
N MET A 7 -24.58 36.87 -2.52
CA MET A 7 -23.15 36.57 -2.38
C MET A 7 -22.40 37.73 -1.71
N ASN A 8 -21.38 37.40 -0.92
CA ASN A 8 -20.46 38.39 -0.35
C ASN A 8 -19.88 39.27 -1.47
N ARG A 9 -19.82 40.60 -1.27
CA ARG A 9 -19.36 41.56 -2.28
C ARG A 9 -18.01 41.16 -2.87
N ARG A 10 -17.03 40.84 -2.04
CA ARG A 10 -15.66 40.54 -2.46
C ARG A 10 -15.58 39.30 -3.35
N VAL A 11 -16.28 38.23 -2.94
CA VAL A 11 -16.40 36.99 -3.74
C VAL A 11 -17.10 37.25 -5.07
N ARG A 12 -18.22 37.99 -5.04
CA ARG A 12 -18.96 38.36 -6.25
C ARG A 12 -18.10 39.14 -7.21
N GLN A 13 -17.43 40.19 -6.74
CA GLN A 13 -16.57 41.00 -7.60
C GLN A 13 -15.44 40.16 -8.21
N THR A 14 -14.85 39.24 -7.44
CA THR A 14 -13.82 38.31 -7.95
C THR A 14 -14.32 37.44 -9.10
N ILE A 15 -15.54 36.91 -8.99
CA ILE A 15 -16.14 36.03 -10.03
C ILE A 15 -16.63 36.83 -11.24
N CYS A 16 -17.05 38.08 -11.04
CA CYS A 16 -17.64 38.92 -12.09
C CYS A 16 -16.63 39.78 -12.85
N ASN A 17 -15.48 40.09 -12.25
CA ASN A 17 -14.49 40.99 -12.84
C ASN A 17 -14.02 40.48 -14.21
N GLY A 18 -14.10 41.34 -15.23
CA GLY A 18 -13.75 41.01 -16.62
C GLY A 18 -14.78 40.15 -17.36
N LEU A 19 -15.90 39.79 -16.75
CA LEU A 19 -16.97 38.98 -17.36
C LEU A 19 -18.33 39.70 -17.40
N TRP A 20 -18.53 40.71 -16.55
CA TRP A 20 -19.77 41.45 -16.41
C TRP A 20 -19.52 42.97 -16.36
N ILE A 21 -20.53 43.76 -16.70
CA ILE A 21 -20.61 45.22 -16.51
C ILE A 21 -21.70 45.48 -15.46
N ASP A 22 -21.36 46.21 -14.40
CA ASP A 22 -22.28 46.53 -13.30
C ASP A 22 -22.90 47.92 -13.51
N LEU A 23 -24.21 47.98 -13.73
CA LEU A 23 -24.99 49.20 -13.91
C LEU A 23 -25.80 49.49 -12.65
N ASP A 24 -25.63 50.68 -12.07
CA ASP A 24 -26.18 51.05 -10.77
C ASP A 24 -26.94 52.39 -10.87
N PHE A 25 -28.05 52.53 -10.13
CA PHE A 25 -28.72 53.82 -10.04
C PHE A 25 -28.00 54.75 -9.05
N VAL A 26 -27.81 56.01 -9.44
CA VAL A 26 -27.15 57.00 -8.59
C VAL A 26 -28.13 57.49 -7.51
N ASN A 27 -27.86 57.12 -6.25
CA ASN A 27 -28.59 57.60 -5.07
C ASN A 27 -30.11 57.33 -5.16
N CYS A 28 -30.48 56.12 -5.60
CA CYS A 28 -31.82 55.71 -6.02
C CYS A 28 -32.93 56.15 -5.05
N HIS A 29 -33.01 55.57 -3.85
CA HIS A 29 -34.10 55.81 -2.90
C HIS A 29 -34.29 57.28 -2.52
N PRO A 30 -33.25 58.07 -2.15
CA PRO A 30 -33.40 59.52 -1.94
C PRO A 30 -34.00 60.26 -3.14
N VAL A 31 -33.51 59.97 -4.35
CA VAL A 31 -33.97 60.61 -5.60
C VAL A 31 -35.42 60.26 -5.91
N LEU A 32 -35.80 59.00 -5.73
CA LEU A 32 -37.18 58.54 -5.91
C LEU A 32 -38.11 59.15 -4.86
N LEU A 33 -37.66 59.25 -3.60
CA LEU A 33 -38.45 59.83 -2.51
C LEU A 33 -38.76 61.31 -2.76
N SER A 34 -37.76 62.12 -3.14
CA SER A 34 -37.97 63.54 -3.45
C SER A 34 -39.00 63.74 -4.57
N GLN A 35 -38.88 62.99 -5.67
CA GLN A 35 -39.83 63.05 -6.79
C GLN A 35 -41.23 62.59 -6.38
N LYS A 36 -41.34 61.49 -5.62
CA LYS A 36 -42.61 60.99 -5.08
C LYS A 36 -43.32 62.05 -4.25
N CYS A 37 -42.59 62.71 -3.35
CA CYS A 37 -43.12 63.73 -2.47
C CYS A 37 -43.62 64.96 -3.24
N LYS A 38 -42.88 65.41 -4.25
CA LYS A 38 -43.27 66.57 -5.08
C LYS A 38 -44.47 66.26 -5.99
N ASP A 39 -44.40 65.18 -6.76
CA ASP A 39 -45.35 64.93 -7.85
C ASP A 39 -46.69 64.39 -7.35
N LEU A 40 -46.66 63.45 -6.39
CA LEU A 40 -47.86 62.76 -5.93
C LEU A 40 -48.43 63.35 -4.65
N LEU A 41 -47.56 63.77 -3.73
CA LEU A 41 -48.00 64.20 -2.40
C LEU A 41 -48.04 65.73 -2.24
N ARG A 42 -47.44 66.49 -3.16
CA ARG A 42 -47.27 67.95 -3.09
C ARG A 42 -46.61 68.38 -1.76
N ILE A 43 -45.59 67.64 -1.35
CA ILE A 43 -44.81 67.86 -0.12
C ILE A 43 -43.43 68.40 -0.51
N ASP A 44 -43.04 69.52 0.11
CA ASP A 44 -41.68 70.06 0.01
C ASP A 44 -40.71 69.27 0.90
N CYS A 45 -39.52 68.95 0.39
CA CYS A 45 -38.49 68.18 1.10
C CYS A 45 -37.14 68.94 1.08
N PRO A 46 -37.05 70.13 1.69
CA PRO A 46 -35.90 71.01 1.57
C PRO A 46 -34.56 70.38 1.97
N PHE A 47 -34.51 69.53 3.01
CA PHE A 47 -33.25 68.93 3.47
C PHE A 47 -32.83 67.73 2.62
N LEU A 48 -33.77 66.89 2.20
CA LEU A 48 -33.57 65.80 1.25
C LEU A 48 -33.09 66.33 -0.10
N ASP A 49 -33.73 67.38 -0.61
CA ASP A 49 -33.33 68.04 -1.86
C ASP A 49 -31.93 68.65 -1.75
N LYS A 50 -31.63 69.28 -0.61
CA LYS A 50 -30.28 69.78 -0.34
C LYS A 50 -29.26 68.64 -0.35
N TYR A 51 -29.57 67.50 0.26
CA TYR A 51 -28.73 66.30 0.24
C TYR A 51 -28.54 65.73 -1.16
N ILE A 52 -29.59 65.65 -1.98
CA ILE A 52 -29.48 65.14 -3.35
C ILE A 52 -28.57 66.05 -4.19
N ASN A 53 -28.76 67.37 -4.10
CA ASN A 53 -28.03 68.34 -4.92
C ASN A 53 -26.58 68.56 -4.50
N ASN A 54 -26.26 68.39 -3.21
CA ASN A 54 -24.93 68.64 -2.65
C ASN A 54 -24.35 67.37 -1.99
N ARG A 55 -24.70 66.20 -2.52
CA ARG A 55 -24.45 64.90 -1.88
C ARG A 55 -23.00 64.71 -1.50
N ASP A 56 -22.08 64.98 -2.41
CA ASP A 56 -20.67 64.70 -2.17
C ASP A 56 -20.04 65.65 -1.14
N GLU A 57 -20.47 66.92 -1.13
CA GLU A 57 -20.07 67.92 -0.15
C GLU A 57 -20.61 67.56 1.24
N MET A 58 -21.91 67.26 1.35
CA MET A 58 -22.54 66.90 2.63
C MET A 58 -21.99 65.59 3.21
N LEU A 59 -21.67 64.60 2.37
CA LEU A 59 -20.99 63.39 2.83
C LEU A 59 -19.56 63.68 3.31
N GLN A 60 -18.88 64.66 2.71
CA GLN A 60 -17.55 65.09 3.15
C GLN A 60 -17.63 65.84 4.48
N GLU A 61 -18.62 66.73 4.66
CA GLU A 61 -18.87 67.42 5.93
C GLU A 61 -19.07 66.42 7.09
N MET A 62 -19.77 65.30 6.85
CA MET A 62 -19.92 64.24 7.86
C MET A 62 -18.57 63.61 8.22
N VAL A 63 -17.69 63.38 7.24
CA VAL A 63 -16.36 62.83 7.47
C VAL A 63 -15.49 63.81 8.25
N ASP A 64 -15.53 65.09 7.88
CA ASP A 64 -14.80 66.17 8.55
C ASP A 64 -15.31 66.36 10.00
N ALA A 65 -16.59 66.09 10.26
CA ALA A 65 -17.21 66.07 11.58
C ALA A 65 -16.98 64.76 12.38
N GLY A 66 -16.15 63.83 11.88
CA GLY A 66 -15.69 62.65 12.62
C GLY A 66 -16.30 61.31 12.21
N VAL A 67 -17.09 61.23 11.12
CA VAL A 67 -17.52 59.94 10.55
C VAL A 67 -16.34 59.28 9.84
N GLN A 68 -16.12 57.98 10.10
CA GLN A 68 -14.90 57.26 9.69
C GLN A 68 -14.58 57.30 8.19
N SER A 69 -15.60 57.31 7.32
CA SER A 69 -15.40 57.32 5.87
C SER A 69 -16.66 57.78 5.15
N ARG A 70 -16.51 58.18 3.87
CA ARG A 70 -17.64 58.47 2.98
C ARG A 70 -18.60 57.28 2.86
N SER A 71 -18.08 56.04 2.90
CA SER A 71 -18.90 54.82 2.87
C SER A 71 -19.75 54.66 4.13
N GLU A 72 -19.21 54.95 5.31
CA GLU A 72 -19.99 54.97 6.57
C GLU A 72 -20.96 56.16 6.65
N ALA A 73 -20.61 57.31 6.08
CA ALA A 73 -21.51 58.45 5.95
C ALA A 73 -22.74 58.09 5.09
N LYS A 74 -22.53 57.44 3.93
CA LYS A 74 -23.61 56.92 3.07
C LYS A 74 -24.51 55.93 3.81
N LYS A 75 -23.92 54.97 4.53
CA LYS A 75 -24.67 54.00 5.35
C LYS A 75 -25.49 54.69 6.43
N SER A 76 -24.96 55.76 7.03
CA SER A 76 -25.65 56.53 8.06
C SER A 76 -26.91 57.22 7.51
N ILE A 77 -26.81 57.87 6.35
CA ILE A 77 -27.97 58.46 5.65
C ILE A 77 -29.02 57.38 5.33
N LEU A 78 -28.61 56.26 4.73
CA LEU A 78 -29.52 55.16 4.40
C LEU A 78 -30.16 54.53 5.64
N LYS A 79 -29.41 54.45 6.75
CA LYS A 79 -29.92 53.90 8.00
C LYS A 79 -31.03 54.78 8.57
N VAL A 80 -30.85 56.10 8.58
CA VAL A 80 -31.90 57.03 9.06
C VAL A 80 -33.08 57.07 8.10
N LEU A 81 -32.85 57.07 6.78
CA LEU A 81 -33.91 57.01 5.78
C LEU A 81 -34.84 55.80 6.00
N ASN A 82 -34.27 54.66 6.38
CA ASN A 82 -35.01 53.43 6.68
C ASN A 82 -35.48 53.35 8.16
N GLY A 83 -35.50 54.47 8.89
CA GLY A 83 -36.04 54.61 10.25
C GLY A 83 -35.07 54.26 11.38
N GLY A 84 -33.81 53.93 11.10
CA GLY A 84 -32.80 53.70 12.12
C GLY A 84 -32.32 54.99 12.80
N CYS A 85 -31.56 54.84 13.88
CA CYS A 85 -30.87 55.95 14.54
C CYS A 85 -29.35 55.83 14.37
N VAL A 86 -28.69 56.98 14.21
CA VAL A 86 -27.23 57.11 14.22
C VAL A 86 -26.89 58.22 15.20
N SER A 87 -26.03 57.91 16.16
CA SER A 87 -25.49 58.85 17.13
C SER A 87 -24.17 59.44 16.62
N ASN A 88 -23.81 60.62 17.12
CA ASN A 88 -22.49 61.25 16.92
C ASN A 88 -22.21 61.73 15.48
N VAL A 89 -23.22 62.29 14.81
CA VAL A 89 -23.01 63.10 13.60
C VAL A 89 -23.21 64.56 13.98
N ASP A 90 -22.12 65.32 14.03
CA ASP A 90 -22.11 66.72 14.45
C ASP A 90 -22.06 67.65 13.22
N THR A 91 -23.17 67.69 12.46
CA THR A 91 -23.33 68.64 11.35
C THR A 91 -24.60 69.47 11.52
N PRO A 92 -24.61 70.77 11.17
CA PRO A 92 -25.75 71.67 11.45
C PRO A 92 -27.09 71.27 10.83
N TRP A 93 -27.06 70.42 9.80
CA TRP A 93 -28.24 69.98 9.05
C TRP A 93 -28.72 68.57 9.44
N TRP A 94 -27.94 67.80 10.21
CA TRP A 94 -28.20 66.39 10.47
C TRP A 94 -29.54 66.14 11.15
N GLU A 95 -29.80 66.83 12.27
CA GLU A 95 -31.04 66.66 13.04
C GLU A 95 -32.27 67.03 12.20
N ASN A 96 -32.19 68.13 11.44
CA ASN A 96 -33.26 68.57 10.56
C ASN A 96 -33.56 67.55 9.46
N LEU A 97 -32.52 66.96 8.84
CA LEU A 97 -32.69 65.89 7.85
C LEU A 97 -33.33 64.64 8.47
N CYS A 98 -32.92 64.25 9.68
CA CYS A 98 -33.49 63.11 10.40
C CYS A 98 -34.98 63.33 10.72
N THR A 99 -35.34 64.52 11.20
CA THR A 99 -36.72 64.92 11.46
C THR A 99 -37.55 64.94 10.17
N GLU A 100 -36.98 65.45 9.08
CA GLU A 100 -37.63 65.44 7.76
C GLU A 100 -37.89 64.00 7.30
N PHE A 101 -36.91 63.09 7.36
CA PHE A 101 -37.12 61.68 7.02
C PHE A 101 -38.22 61.01 7.85
N GLY A 102 -38.28 61.28 9.15
CA GLY A 102 -39.37 60.77 10.00
C GLY A 102 -40.75 61.30 9.58
N THR A 103 -40.81 62.57 9.20
CA THR A 103 -42.04 63.22 8.71
C THR A 103 -42.48 62.64 7.36
N LEU A 104 -41.55 62.52 6.41
CA LEU A 104 -41.79 61.94 5.09
C LEU A 104 -42.22 60.48 5.20
N ALA A 105 -41.58 59.69 6.07
CA ALA A 105 -41.98 58.31 6.32
C ALA A 105 -43.44 58.21 6.75
N CYS A 106 -43.88 59.07 7.68
CA CYS A 106 -45.28 59.12 8.13
C CYS A 106 -46.23 59.51 6.99
N GLN A 107 -45.92 60.58 6.26
CA GLN A 107 -46.78 61.08 5.18
C GLN A 107 -46.89 60.11 4.00
N VAL A 108 -45.78 59.51 3.58
CA VAL A 108 -45.76 58.50 2.52
C VAL A 108 -46.52 57.25 2.96
N ALA A 109 -46.30 56.76 4.19
CA ALA A 109 -46.92 55.54 4.67
C ALA A 109 -48.44 55.65 4.83
N THR A 110 -48.93 56.83 5.21
CA THR A 110 -50.35 57.10 5.48
C THR A 110 -51.15 57.55 4.25
N HIS A 111 -50.48 57.78 3.10
CA HIS A 111 -51.16 58.18 1.88
C HIS A 111 -52.14 57.10 1.39
N PRO A 112 -53.36 57.46 0.92
CA PRO A 112 -54.37 56.49 0.50
C PRO A 112 -53.88 55.48 -0.55
N ASP A 113 -53.09 55.91 -1.52
CA ASP A 113 -52.55 55.05 -2.59
C ASP A 113 -51.56 54.00 -2.07
N HIS A 114 -51.02 54.19 -0.87
CA HIS A 114 -50.03 53.30 -0.26
C HIS A 114 -50.64 52.40 0.83
N LYS A 115 -51.97 52.45 1.02
CA LYS A 115 -52.67 51.67 2.06
C LYS A 115 -52.35 50.17 1.98
N ALA A 116 -52.26 49.60 0.79
CA ALA A 116 -51.92 48.19 0.61
C ALA A 116 -50.52 47.84 1.15
N PHE A 117 -49.53 48.74 0.97
CA PHE A 117 -48.19 48.55 1.54
C PHE A 117 -48.23 48.64 3.07
N LEU A 118 -48.97 49.62 3.61
CA LEU A 118 -49.12 49.82 5.05
C LEU A 118 -49.77 48.59 5.72
N ASP A 119 -50.89 48.11 5.18
CA ASP A 119 -51.63 46.95 5.68
C ASP A 119 -50.77 45.68 5.65
N ASN A 120 -49.87 45.54 4.66
CA ASN A 120 -48.94 44.42 4.59
C ASN A 120 -47.83 44.52 5.63
N CYS A 121 -47.21 45.69 5.79
CA CYS A 121 -46.16 45.89 6.81
C CYS A 121 -46.69 45.71 8.24
N GLN A 122 -47.97 46.01 8.51
CA GLN A 122 -48.61 45.81 9.81
C GLN A 122 -48.77 44.33 10.22
N LYS A 123 -48.84 43.40 9.25
CA LYS A 123 -49.04 41.97 9.53
C LYS A 123 -47.76 41.27 10.03
N GLU A 124 -46.60 41.88 9.86
CA GLU A 124 -45.32 41.30 10.26
C GLU A 124 -45.02 41.55 11.75
N LYS A 125 -44.55 40.53 12.48
CA LYS A 125 -44.25 40.63 13.93
C LYS A 125 -43.07 41.58 14.19
N GLY A 126 -43.29 42.63 14.99
CA GLY A 126 -42.28 43.63 15.40
C GLY A 126 -42.62 45.02 14.87
N SER A 127 -43.32 45.83 15.66
CA SER A 127 -43.90 47.12 15.24
C SER A 127 -42.93 48.31 15.26
N TYR A 128 -41.62 48.09 15.33
CA TYR A 128 -40.66 49.19 15.31
C TYR A 128 -40.58 49.78 13.88
N ASN A 129 -40.67 51.10 13.77
CA ASN A 129 -40.55 51.86 12.52
C ASN A 129 -41.54 51.52 11.39
N LEU A 130 -42.79 51.22 11.71
CA LEU A 130 -43.83 50.88 10.72
C LEU A 130 -43.86 51.84 9.52
N HIS A 131 -43.88 53.16 9.75
CA HIS A 131 -43.96 54.14 8.67
C HIS A 131 -42.73 54.13 7.76
N ALA A 132 -41.52 54.03 8.32
CA ALA A 132 -40.30 53.97 7.51
C ALA A 132 -40.25 52.68 6.69
N ARG A 133 -40.64 51.54 7.27
CA ARG A 133 -40.74 50.27 6.55
C ARG A 133 -41.73 50.33 5.38
N THR A 134 -42.90 50.93 5.60
CA THR A 134 -43.89 51.14 4.55
C THR A 134 -43.33 52.04 3.45
N MET A 135 -42.66 53.14 3.80
CA MET A 135 -42.00 54.02 2.84
C MET A 135 -40.95 53.26 2.02
N SER A 136 -40.07 52.48 2.67
CA SER A 136 -39.07 51.66 1.98
C SER A 136 -39.72 50.66 1.01
N ALA A 137 -40.81 50.00 1.40
CA ALA A 137 -41.54 49.08 0.52
C ALA A 137 -42.15 49.79 -0.70
N VAL A 138 -42.68 51.01 -0.53
CA VAL A 138 -43.16 51.86 -1.62
C VAL A 138 -42.01 52.23 -2.56
N LEU A 139 -40.86 52.64 -2.01
CA LEU A 139 -39.67 53.00 -2.81
C LEU A 139 -39.13 51.79 -3.59
N CYS A 140 -39.01 50.61 -2.96
CA CYS A 140 -38.61 49.38 -3.64
C CYS A 140 -39.57 49.02 -4.79
N SER A 141 -40.88 49.28 -4.64
CA SER A 141 -41.83 49.07 -5.74
C SER A 141 -41.61 50.01 -6.92
N VAL A 142 -41.23 51.26 -6.66
CA VAL A 142 -40.89 52.23 -7.71
C VAL A 142 -39.53 51.89 -8.35
N GLU A 143 -38.54 51.52 -7.53
CA GLU A 143 -37.23 51.05 -7.97
C GLU A 143 -37.36 49.86 -8.93
N ASN A 144 -38.15 48.85 -8.58
CA ASN A 144 -38.38 47.69 -9.44
C ASN A 144 -38.95 48.09 -10.81
N LYS A 145 -39.88 49.06 -10.86
CA LYS A 145 -40.40 49.57 -12.14
C LYS A 145 -39.32 50.27 -12.96
N CYS A 146 -38.42 51.00 -12.31
CA CYS A 146 -37.28 51.64 -12.99
C CYS A 146 -36.29 50.59 -13.52
N LEU A 147 -35.97 49.57 -12.74
CA LEU A 147 -35.11 48.45 -13.14
C LEU A 147 -35.71 47.65 -14.30
N GLU A 148 -37.03 47.40 -14.30
CA GLU A 148 -37.73 46.76 -15.42
C GLU A 148 -37.55 47.56 -16.72
N GLN A 149 -37.65 48.89 -16.66
CA GLN A 149 -37.43 49.74 -17.83
C GLN A 149 -35.96 49.78 -18.27
N LEU A 150 -35.01 49.79 -17.33
CA LEU A 150 -33.59 49.65 -17.65
C LEU A 150 -33.32 48.32 -18.37
N TYR A 151 -33.83 47.22 -17.84
CA TYR A 151 -33.70 45.90 -18.46
C TYR A 151 -34.33 45.86 -19.86
N SER A 152 -35.53 46.41 -20.03
CA SER A 152 -36.19 46.50 -21.34
C SER A 152 -35.38 47.34 -22.33
N PHE A 153 -34.84 48.48 -21.91
CA PHE A 153 -33.96 49.31 -22.75
C PHE A 153 -32.73 48.52 -23.22
N LEU A 154 -32.03 47.87 -22.29
CA LEU A 154 -30.83 47.09 -22.60
C LEU A 154 -31.14 45.91 -23.52
N LYS A 155 -32.28 45.25 -23.33
CA LYS A 155 -32.75 44.16 -24.17
C LYS A 155 -33.01 44.64 -25.61
N ASP A 156 -33.69 45.78 -25.77
CA ASP A 156 -34.02 46.34 -27.08
C ASP A 156 -32.78 46.81 -27.85
N HIS A 157 -31.65 47.00 -27.15
CA HIS A 157 -30.36 47.36 -27.74
C HIS A 157 -29.35 46.19 -27.76
N ASP A 158 -29.81 44.94 -27.66
CA ASP A 158 -29.00 43.71 -27.68
C ASP A 158 -27.89 43.65 -26.61
N CYS A 159 -28.06 44.34 -25.49
CA CYS A 159 -27.11 44.33 -24.37
C CYS A 159 -27.38 43.19 -23.36
N VAL A 160 -28.43 42.39 -23.59
CA VAL A 160 -28.82 41.27 -22.73
C VAL A 160 -28.98 39.98 -23.57
N PRO A 161 -27.90 39.47 -24.18
CA PRO A 161 -27.97 38.33 -25.10
C PRO A 161 -28.52 37.09 -24.39
N GLY A 162 -29.57 36.48 -24.96
CA GLY A 162 -30.24 35.31 -24.39
C GLY A 162 -30.90 35.56 -23.03
N GLY A 163 -31.18 36.82 -22.67
CA GLY A 163 -31.74 37.18 -21.36
C GLY A 163 -30.74 37.08 -20.21
N LYS A 164 -29.44 36.98 -20.49
CA LYS A 164 -28.38 36.92 -19.47
C LYS A 164 -28.23 38.27 -18.78
N CYS A 165 -28.80 38.38 -17.58
CA CYS A 165 -28.69 39.53 -16.69
C CYS A 165 -28.80 39.03 -15.24
N SER A 166 -28.12 39.70 -14.31
CA SER A 166 -28.29 39.46 -12.88
C SER A 166 -28.71 40.75 -12.19
N LEU A 167 -29.86 40.74 -11.49
CA LEU A 167 -30.29 41.89 -10.67
C LEU A 167 -29.40 42.00 -9.42
N ILE A 168 -28.97 43.21 -9.07
CA ILE A 168 -28.08 43.51 -7.94
C ILE A 168 -28.58 44.78 -7.24
N PHE A 169 -29.41 44.62 -6.22
CA PHE A 169 -29.99 45.75 -5.47
C PHE A 169 -30.64 46.78 -6.42
N ASP A 170 -30.23 48.05 -6.33
CA ASP A 170 -30.67 49.18 -7.15
C ASP A 170 -30.01 49.23 -8.54
N GLY A 171 -29.45 48.11 -8.99
CA GLY A 171 -28.77 47.95 -10.27
C GLY A 171 -28.94 46.56 -10.88
N LEU A 172 -28.23 46.34 -11.99
CA LEU A 172 -28.14 45.04 -12.65
C LEU A 172 -26.80 44.88 -13.35
N MET A 173 -26.37 43.63 -13.49
CA MET A 173 -25.18 43.24 -14.24
C MET A 173 -25.56 42.62 -15.59
N ILE A 174 -24.86 43.04 -16.63
CA ILE A 174 -24.95 42.48 -18.00
C ILE A 174 -23.60 41.90 -18.44
N PRO A 175 -23.56 40.97 -19.41
CA PRO A 175 -22.32 40.39 -19.88
C PRO A 175 -21.36 41.43 -20.47
N ASP A 176 -20.09 41.32 -20.13
CA ASP A 176 -19.03 42.15 -20.69
C ASP A 176 -18.50 41.53 -21.98
N THR A 177 -18.91 42.10 -23.11
CA THR A 177 -18.42 41.70 -24.43
C THR A 177 -17.99 42.95 -25.18
N PRO A 178 -17.06 42.86 -26.15
CA PRO A 178 -16.59 44.02 -26.90
C PRO A 178 -17.74 44.86 -27.50
N LEU A 179 -18.76 44.21 -28.08
CA LEU A 179 -19.93 44.87 -28.67
C LEU A 179 -20.82 45.57 -27.64
N ILE A 180 -21.05 44.95 -26.48
CA ILE A 180 -21.85 45.56 -25.41
C ILE A 180 -21.10 46.73 -24.81
N ARG A 181 -19.79 46.56 -24.58
CA ARG A 181 -18.93 47.60 -24.03
C ARG A 181 -18.89 48.83 -24.95
N GLU A 182 -18.76 48.65 -26.26
CA GLU A 182 -18.83 49.75 -27.23
C GLU A 182 -20.13 50.55 -27.13
N LYS A 183 -21.28 49.88 -26.97
CA LYS A 183 -22.59 50.53 -26.82
C LYS A 183 -22.72 51.24 -25.47
N VAL A 184 -22.51 50.52 -24.37
CA VAL A 184 -22.80 50.99 -23.02
C VAL A 184 -21.89 52.14 -22.60
N PHE A 185 -20.65 52.15 -23.07
CA PHE A 185 -19.69 53.23 -22.82
C PHE A 185 -19.72 54.34 -23.88
N SER A 186 -20.63 54.28 -24.86
CA SER A 186 -20.81 55.38 -25.81
C SER A 186 -21.49 56.59 -25.17
N ASP A 187 -21.13 57.78 -25.64
CA ASP A 187 -21.70 59.03 -25.15
C ASP A 187 -23.22 59.04 -25.34
N GLY A 188 -23.96 59.26 -24.26
CA GLY A 188 -25.42 59.41 -24.28
C GLY A 188 -26.23 58.13 -24.09
N PHE A 189 -25.64 56.93 -24.22
CA PHE A 189 -26.40 55.67 -24.11
C PHE A 189 -27.11 55.51 -22.76
N LEU A 190 -26.42 55.79 -21.65
CA LEU A 190 -27.02 55.74 -20.32
C LEU A 190 -28.03 56.88 -20.09
N ASN A 191 -27.86 58.03 -20.75
CA ASN A 191 -28.82 59.12 -20.69
C ASN A 191 -30.13 58.75 -21.41
N ASP A 192 -30.04 58.06 -22.56
CA ASP A 192 -31.19 57.55 -23.28
C ASP A 192 -31.94 56.49 -22.47
N ALA A 193 -31.22 55.63 -21.75
CA ALA A 193 -31.81 54.68 -20.81
C ALA A 193 -32.55 55.40 -19.67
N SER A 194 -31.92 56.39 -19.04
CA SER A 194 -32.54 57.24 -18.01
C SER A 194 -33.78 57.98 -18.52
N GLU A 195 -33.73 58.49 -19.75
CA GLU A 195 -34.85 59.20 -20.37
C GLU A 195 -36.02 58.24 -20.67
N ARG A 196 -35.75 57.01 -21.11
CA ARG A 196 -36.80 55.99 -21.25
C ARG A 196 -37.47 55.66 -19.92
N ILE A 197 -36.69 55.53 -18.85
CA ILE A 197 -37.25 55.31 -17.50
C ILE A 197 -38.18 56.47 -17.12
N ARG A 198 -37.74 57.72 -17.36
CA ARG A 198 -38.55 58.91 -17.07
C ARG A 198 -39.85 58.95 -17.86
N GLN A 199 -39.80 58.65 -19.16
CA GLN A 199 -40.99 58.68 -20.03
C GLN A 199 -42.05 57.64 -19.63
N VAL A 200 -41.62 56.45 -19.18
CA VAL A 200 -42.54 55.35 -18.86
C VAL A 200 -43.00 55.38 -17.40
N THR A 201 -42.09 55.66 -16.47
CA THR A 201 -42.37 55.57 -15.03
C THR A 201 -42.72 56.91 -14.39
N GLY A 202 -42.36 58.02 -15.04
CA GLY A 202 -42.41 59.36 -14.47
C GLY A 202 -41.19 59.75 -13.62
N TYR A 203 -40.31 58.82 -13.26
CA TYR A 203 -39.16 59.09 -12.40
C TYR A 203 -37.88 59.27 -13.21
N SER A 204 -37.12 60.31 -12.89
CA SER A 204 -35.77 60.55 -13.39
C SER A 204 -34.75 59.93 -12.44
N VAL A 205 -33.99 58.96 -12.94
CA VAL A 205 -32.87 58.33 -12.23
C VAL A 205 -31.65 58.33 -13.14
N ALA A 206 -30.49 58.73 -12.61
CA ALA A 206 -29.23 58.66 -13.34
C ALA A 206 -28.62 57.26 -13.18
N ILE A 207 -28.05 56.72 -14.26
CA ILE A 207 -27.39 55.41 -14.27
C ILE A 207 -25.88 55.62 -14.33
N THR A 208 -25.13 54.84 -13.56
CA THR A 208 -23.66 54.82 -13.59
C THR A 208 -23.15 53.41 -13.82
N ILE A 209 -21.95 53.30 -14.39
CA ILE A 209 -21.19 52.05 -14.43
C ILE A 209 -20.34 51.98 -13.16
N LYS A 210 -20.27 50.81 -12.53
CA LYS A 210 -19.52 50.58 -11.29
C LYS A 210 -18.40 49.60 -11.53
N ASP A 211 -17.21 49.96 -11.07
CA ASP A 211 -16.03 49.12 -11.20
C ASP A 211 -16.01 47.99 -10.16
N PHE A 212 -15.41 46.86 -10.54
CA PHE A 212 -15.08 45.76 -9.63
C PHE A 212 -13.76 46.07 -8.91
N ASP A 213 -13.83 46.93 -7.90
CA ASP A 213 -12.71 47.60 -7.22
C ASP A 213 -12.04 46.82 -6.08
N GLU A 214 -12.67 45.76 -5.56
CA GLU A 214 -12.20 44.97 -4.42
C GLU A 214 -12.17 43.44 -4.72
N PRO A 215 -11.65 42.94 -5.87
CA PRO A 215 -11.52 41.50 -6.08
C PRO A 215 -10.50 40.87 -5.12
N PHE A 216 -10.54 39.55 -4.95
CA PHE A 216 -9.43 38.81 -4.36
C PHE A 216 -8.26 38.76 -5.34
N GLU A 217 -7.05 39.00 -4.83
CA GLU A 217 -5.82 38.63 -5.54
C GLU A 217 -5.64 37.12 -5.39
N LEU A 218 -5.76 36.40 -6.50
CA LEU A 218 -5.54 34.96 -6.52
C LEU A 218 -4.04 34.69 -6.72
N PRO A 219 -3.43 33.76 -5.96
CA PRO A 219 -2.05 33.33 -6.18
C PRO A 219 -1.80 32.80 -7.59
N ASP A 220 -0.56 32.92 -8.08
CA ASP A 220 -0.17 32.40 -9.40
C ASP A 220 -0.31 30.87 -9.52
N ASP A 221 -0.27 30.16 -8.39
CA ASP A 221 -0.42 28.71 -8.26
C ASP A 221 -1.85 28.28 -7.88
N TYR A 222 -2.84 29.17 -7.93
CA TYR A 222 -4.21 28.84 -7.58
C TYR A 222 -4.79 27.77 -8.51
N GLU A 223 -5.10 26.60 -7.93
CA GLU A 223 -5.69 25.48 -8.67
C GLU A 223 -7.09 25.83 -9.20
N THR A 224 -7.24 25.85 -10.53
CA THR A 224 -8.51 26.17 -11.21
C THR A 224 -9.48 24.99 -11.27
N THR A 225 -9.08 23.82 -10.79
CA THR A 225 -9.87 22.59 -10.81
C THR A 225 -10.67 22.44 -9.53
N ILE A 226 -12.01 22.45 -9.65
CA ILE A 226 -12.91 21.95 -8.62
C ILE A 226 -12.54 20.49 -8.38
N THR A 227 -12.17 20.14 -7.15
CA THR A 227 -12.08 18.74 -6.73
C THR A 227 -13.38 18.04 -7.12
N ASP A 228 -13.31 16.97 -7.91
CA ASP A 228 -14.49 16.31 -8.49
C ASP A 228 -15.50 15.90 -7.41
N VAL A 229 -16.45 16.78 -7.11
CA VAL A 229 -17.54 16.49 -6.18
C VAL A 229 -18.44 15.46 -6.85
N PHE A 230 -18.50 14.26 -6.26
CA PHE A 230 -19.37 13.19 -6.74
C PHE A 230 -20.63 13.14 -5.87
N VAL A 231 -21.80 13.27 -6.48
CA VAL A 231 -23.07 13.27 -5.78
C VAL A 231 -23.81 11.97 -6.06
N ILE A 232 -24.18 11.26 -5.00
CA ILE A 232 -25.02 10.05 -5.06
C ILE A 232 -26.44 10.34 -4.57
N ASP A 233 -27.38 9.52 -5.03
CA ASP A 233 -28.75 9.56 -4.51
C ASP A 233 -28.87 8.84 -3.15
N GLN A 234 -29.85 9.24 -2.34
CA GLN A 234 -30.07 8.64 -1.03
C GLN A 234 -30.40 7.14 -1.14
N GLY A 235 -29.57 6.31 -0.51
CA GLY A 235 -29.72 4.84 -0.53
C GLY A 235 -28.92 4.14 -1.62
N GLU A 236 -28.27 4.89 -2.50
CA GLU A 236 -27.47 4.37 -3.62
C GLU A 236 -25.97 4.31 -3.29
N ASP A 237 -25.62 3.63 -2.18
CA ASP A 237 -24.23 3.47 -1.72
C ASP A 237 -23.33 2.79 -2.78
N LEU A 238 -23.92 2.01 -3.68
CA LEU A 238 -23.22 1.38 -4.80
C LEU A 238 -22.63 2.41 -5.76
N GLN A 239 -23.28 3.56 -5.99
CA GLN A 239 -22.75 4.61 -6.86
C GLN A 239 -21.41 5.15 -6.32
N ALA A 240 -21.26 5.27 -5.00
CA ALA A 240 -20.00 5.69 -4.39
C ALA A 240 -18.90 4.64 -4.57
N ALA A 241 -19.25 3.35 -4.46
CA ALA A 241 -18.33 2.25 -4.70
C ALA A 241 -17.90 2.17 -6.17
N ASP A 242 -18.85 2.29 -7.11
CA ASP A 242 -18.58 2.32 -8.55
C ASP A 242 -17.63 3.46 -8.93
N GLU A 243 -17.83 4.63 -8.33
CA GLU A 243 -16.94 5.78 -8.55
C GLU A 243 -15.53 5.54 -8.03
N PHE A 244 -15.39 4.88 -6.87
CA PHE A 244 -14.08 4.45 -6.38
C PHE A 244 -13.43 3.48 -7.38
N VAL A 245 -14.15 2.44 -7.80
CA VAL A 245 -13.64 1.41 -8.73
C VAL A 245 -13.22 2.07 -10.04
N ARG A 246 -14.04 2.98 -10.59
CA ARG A 246 -13.74 3.72 -11.81
C ARG A 246 -12.41 4.47 -11.73
N ARG A 247 -12.09 5.10 -10.59
CA ARG A 247 -10.86 5.89 -10.40
C ARG A 247 -9.66 5.05 -9.98
N TYR A 248 -9.86 4.08 -9.10
CA TYR A 248 -8.80 3.44 -8.32
C TYR A 248 -8.68 1.92 -8.52
N LYS A 249 -9.39 1.33 -9.49
CA LYS A 249 -9.29 -0.10 -9.81
C LYS A 249 -7.87 -0.59 -10.11
N HIS A 250 -6.97 0.27 -10.59
CA HIS A 250 -5.57 -0.09 -10.81
C HIS A 250 -4.79 -0.32 -9.49
N ARG A 251 -5.27 0.25 -8.38
CA ARG A 251 -4.66 0.15 -7.05
C ARG A 251 -5.23 -0.98 -6.20
N LEU A 252 -6.42 -1.47 -6.52
CA LEU A 252 -7.10 -2.54 -5.79
C LEU A 252 -7.37 -3.72 -6.73
N ILE A 253 -6.69 -4.84 -6.50
CA ILE A 253 -6.73 -5.99 -7.41
C ILE A 253 -7.09 -7.25 -6.64
N LYS A 254 -8.00 -8.07 -7.18
CA LYS A 254 -8.26 -9.42 -6.68
C LYS A 254 -7.63 -10.46 -7.59
N CYS A 255 -7.00 -11.46 -7.02
CA CYS A 255 -6.41 -12.55 -7.80
C CYS A 255 -6.33 -13.81 -6.94
N LYS A 256 -6.87 -14.93 -7.44
CA LYS A 256 -6.76 -16.26 -6.79
C LYS A 256 -7.22 -16.23 -5.32
N GLY A 257 -8.31 -15.51 -5.02
CA GLY A 257 -8.88 -15.38 -3.67
C GLY A 257 -8.13 -14.44 -2.71
N ARG A 258 -7.10 -13.73 -3.19
CA ARG A 258 -6.38 -12.68 -2.45
C ARG A 258 -6.80 -11.31 -2.96
N THR A 259 -6.77 -10.31 -2.08
CA THR A 259 -6.98 -8.91 -2.45
C THR A 259 -5.70 -8.14 -2.17
N PHE A 260 -5.26 -7.35 -3.13
CA PHE A 260 -4.02 -6.60 -3.11
C PHE A 260 -4.33 -5.11 -3.19
N TRP A 261 -3.69 -4.33 -2.34
CA TRP A 261 -3.77 -2.86 -2.32
C TRP A 261 -2.40 -2.25 -2.57
N GLU A 262 -2.35 -1.30 -3.50
CA GLU A 262 -1.16 -0.56 -3.93
C GLU A 262 -1.05 0.76 -3.13
N ASP A 263 0.12 1.04 -2.55
CA ASP A 263 0.30 2.15 -1.61
C ASP A 263 0.54 3.54 -2.22
N GLY A 264 0.67 3.62 -3.55
CA GLY A 264 0.98 4.80 -4.35
C GLY A 264 2.37 4.75 -4.99
N THR A 265 3.21 3.80 -4.61
CA THR A 265 4.60 3.65 -5.07
C THR A 265 4.82 2.46 -6.03
N GLY A 266 3.79 1.68 -6.33
CA GLY A 266 3.86 0.42 -7.08
C GLY A 266 4.05 -0.82 -6.19
N ILE A 267 4.05 -0.63 -4.85
CA ILE A 267 4.18 -1.72 -3.88
C ILE A 267 2.80 -2.13 -3.38
N TYR A 268 2.54 -3.43 -3.45
CA TYR A 268 1.26 -4.04 -3.09
C TYR A 268 1.35 -4.75 -1.74
N THR A 269 0.28 -4.65 -0.95
CA THR A 269 0.06 -5.46 0.25
C THR A 269 -1.17 -6.33 0.09
N ASP A 270 -1.11 -7.57 0.55
CA ASP A 270 -2.27 -8.46 0.64
C ASP A 270 -2.69 -8.75 2.09
N ASP A 271 -2.10 -8.04 3.06
CA ASP A 271 -2.58 -8.03 4.44
C ASP A 271 -4.02 -7.47 4.50
N PRO A 272 -5.02 -8.24 4.97
CA PRO A 272 -6.42 -7.82 4.94
C PRO A 272 -6.70 -6.52 5.69
N LYS A 273 -5.95 -6.25 6.77
CA LYS A 273 -6.12 -5.02 7.55
C LYS A 273 -5.60 -3.83 6.76
N ARG A 274 -4.36 -3.89 6.24
CA ARG A 274 -3.77 -2.81 5.42
C ARG A 274 -4.56 -2.55 4.14
N VAL A 275 -5.09 -3.59 3.49
CA VAL A 275 -5.97 -3.44 2.32
C VAL A 275 -7.23 -2.65 2.69
N LYS A 276 -7.91 -3.06 3.76
CA LYS A 276 -9.13 -2.37 4.24
C LYS A 276 -8.83 -0.92 4.62
N ASP A 277 -7.76 -0.68 5.39
CA ASP A 277 -7.36 0.65 5.86
C ASP A 277 -7.01 1.57 4.67
N GLY A 278 -6.32 1.06 3.65
CA GLY A 278 -5.95 1.81 2.44
C GLY A 278 -7.16 2.22 1.59
N VAL A 279 -8.09 1.29 1.37
CA VAL A 279 -9.36 1.59 0.66
C VAL A 279 -10.18 2.60 1.46
N LEU A 280 -10.36 2.38 2.77
CA LEU A 280 -11.13 3.28 3.63
C LEU A 280 -10.54 4.69 3.66
N ALA A 281 -9.21 4.81 3.83
CA ALA A 281 -8.53 6.10 3.83
C ALA A 281 -8.69 6.85 2.50
N THR A 282 -8.72 6.11 1.38
CA THR A 282 -8.94 6.68 0.06
C THR A 282 -10.40 7.14 -0.11
N VAL A 283 -11.38 6.31 0.27
CA VAL A 283 -12.81 6.68 0.26
C VAL A 283 -13.07 7.92 1.11
N SER A 284 -12.49 8.01 2.31
CA SER A 284 -12.67 9.17 3.19
C SER A 284 -12.08 10.47 2.65
N ARG A 285 -11.13 10.39 1.70
CA ARG A 285 -10.54 11.55 1.01
C ARG A 285 -11.29 11.92 -0.27
N MET A 286 -12.16 11.06 -0.79
CA MET A 286 -13.02 11.41 -1.93
C MET A 286 -14.07 12.42 -1.49
N GLU A 287 -14.40 13.40 -2.33
CA GLU A 287 -15.46 14.38 -2.04
C GLU A 287 -16.84 13.86 -2.48
N ILE A 288 -17.35 12.85 -1.77
CA ILE A 288 -18.65 12.25 -2.06
C ILE A 288 -19.73 12.87 -1.18
N TYR A 289 -20.83 13.28 -1.80
CA TYR A 289 -22.02 13.82 -1.13
C TYR A 289 -23.24 12.98 -1.46
N VAL A 290 -24.18 12.89 -0.52
CA VAL A 290 -25.49 12.28 -0.75
C VAL A 290 -26.57 13.35 -0.83
N ARG A 291 -27.45 13.25 -1.83
CA ARG A 291 -28.63 14.10 -1.96
C ARG A 291 -29.77 13.55 -1.09
N ALA A 292 -30.16 14.28 -0.05
CA ALA A 292 -31.27 13.93 0.83
C ALA A 292 -32.14 15.16 1.11
N ASN A 293 -33.45 15.09 0.85
CA ASN A 293 -34.42 16.17 1.09
C ASN A 293 -33.96 17.55 0.56
N ASP A 294 -33.54 17.60 -0.72
CA ASP A 294 -33.00 18.80 -1.40
C ASP A 294 -31.74 19.40 -0.76
N LYS A 295 -31.04 18.65 0.09
CA LYS A 295 -29.75 19.04 0.69
C LYS A 295 -28.65 18.06 0.28
N LEU A 296 -27.43 18.60 0.13
CA LEU A 296 -26.22 17.80 -0.01
C LEU A 296 -25.63 17.58 1.38
N LEU A 297 -25.49 16.32 1.78
CA LEU A 297 -24.86 15.93 3.03
C LEU A 297 -23.56 15.18 2.72
N PRO A 298 -22.48 15.39 3.50
CA PRO A 298 -21.26 14.62 3.31
C PRO A 298 -21.50 13.10 3.43
N TYR A 299 -21.02 12.35 2.46
CA TYR A 299 -21.09 10.89 2.45
C TYR A 299 -19.77 10.28 2.95
N SER A 300 -18.67 10.57 2.25
CA SER A 300 -17.34 9.99 2.50
C SER A 300 -16.73 10.39 3.85
N GLN A 301 -17.09 11.57 4.36
CA GLN A 301 -16.64 12.10 5.65
C GLN A 301 -17.38 11.45 6.83
N ASN A 302 -18.47 10.70 6.56
CA ASN A 302 -19.16 9.92 7.58
C ASN A 302 -18.52 8.53 7.69
N VAL A 303 -17.88 8.24 8.83
CA VAL A 303 -17.14 6.99 9.06
C VAL A 303 -17.95 5.74 8.74
N ARG A 304 -19.20 5.67 9.22
CA ARG A 304 -20.05 4.48 9.02
C ARG A 304 -20.36 4.25 7.54
N ARG A 305 -20.68 5.32 6.81
CA ARG A 305 -20.97 5.23 5.36
C ARG A 305 -19.72 4.89 4.56
N ALA A 306 -18.57 5.46 4.90
CA ALA A 306 -17.30 5.10 4.29
C ALA A 306 -16.94 3.62 4.53
N GLU A 307 -17.21 3.09 5.73
CA GLU A 307 -17.02 1.66 6.03
C GLU A 307 -17.95 0.76 5.21
N ASP A 308 -19.22 1.14 5.06
CA ASP A 308 -20.20 0.37 4.27
C ASP A 308 -19.85 0.42 2.77
N CYS A 309 -19.46 1.59 2.24
CA CYS A 309 -18.91 1.74 0.89
C CYS A 309 -17.66 0.88 0.66
N THR A 310 -16.74 0.84 1.64
CA THR A 310 -15.53 -0.01 1.58
C THR A 310 -15.89 -1.49 1.44
N LYS A 311 -16.94 -1.98 2.11
CA LYS A 311 -17.39 -3.38 1.97
C LYS A 311 -17.91 -3.65 0.56
N LEU A 312 -18.65 -2.71 -0.04
CA LEU A 312 -19.15 -2.83 -1.41
C LEU A 312 -17.99 -2.88 -2.42
N ILE A 313 -17.02 -1.97 -2.28
CA ILE A 313 -15.80 -1.94 -3.11
C ILE A 313 -15.07 -3.30 -3.01
N LEU A 314 -14.83 -3.79 -1.79
CA LEU A 314 -14.15 -5.06 -1.57
C LEU A 314 -14.97 -6.27 -2.05
N ALA A 315 -16.27 -6.13 -2.30
CA ALA A 315 -17.11 -7.17 -2.88
C ALA A 315 -17.18 -7.13 -4.42
N ASP A 316 -16.71 -6.04 -5.05
CA ASP A 316 -16.85 -5.82 -6.50
C ASP A 316 -16.12 -6.90 -7.34
N PRO A 317 -16.81 -7.61 -8.25
CA PRO A 317 -16.22 -8.70 -9.04
C PRO A 317 -15.32 -8.21 -10.18
N SER A 318 -15.46 -6.96 -10.62
CA SER A 318 -14.66 -6.38 -11.70
C SER A 318 -13.19 -6.17 -11.33
N LEU A 319 -12.86 -6.22 -10.03
CA LEU A 319 -11.50 -6.13 -9.50
C LEU A 319 -10.67 -7.40 -9.77
N GLU A 320 -11.28 -8.51 -10.20
CA GLU A 320 -10.58 -9.77 -10.47
C GLU A 320 -9.65 -9.66 -11.68
N GLN A 321 -8.37 -9.95 -11.46
CA GLN A 321 -7.33 -10.07 -12.47
C GLN A 321 -6.63 -11.44 -12.29
N PRO A 322 -7.04 -12.47 -13.05
CA PRO A 322 -6.59 -13.85 -12.84
C PRO A 322 -5.08 -14.08 -12.94
N ASP A 323 -4.36 -13.20 -13.64
CA ASP A 323 -2.93 -13.32 -13.94
C ASP A 323 -2.04 -12.44 -13.05
N PHE A 324 -2.60 -11.64 -12.15
CA PHE A 324 -1.84 -10.64 -11.39
C PHE A 324 -0.75 -11.25 -10.49
N VAL A 325 -1.03 -12.35 -9.79
CA VAL A 325 -0.02 -13.05 -8.97
C VAL A 325 1.12 -13.60 -9.83
N ASP A 326 0.84 -14.05 -11.05
CA ASP A 326 1.88 -14.52 -11.96
C ASP A 326 2.70 -13.34 -12.51
N LYS A 327 2.09 -12.17 -12.75
CA LYS A 327 2.79 -10.92 -13.08
C LYS A 327 3.66 -10.41 -11.93
N LEU A 328 3.17 -10.42 -10.69
CA LEU A 328 3.95 -10.10 -9.48
C LEU A 328 5.20 -10.98 -9.37
N PHE A 329 5.03 -12.27 -9.67
CA PHE A 329 6.14 -13.21 -9.72
C PHE A 329 7.12 -12.83 -10.85
N SER A 330 6.70 -12.82 -12.11
CA SER A 330 7.64 -12.69 -13.24
C SER A 330 8.26 -11.29 -13.36
N SER A 331 7.49 -10.23 -13.13
CA SER A 331 7.95 -8.85 -13.36
C SER A 331 8.94 -8.34 -12.33
N SER A 332 8.93 -8.89 -11.11
CA SER A 332 9.84 -8.48 -10.03
C SER A 332 11.24 -9.06 -10.18
N LEU A 333 11.43 -10.11 -11.00
CA LEU A 333 12.73 -10.73 -11.22
C LEU A 333 13.72 -9.71 -11.78
N HIS A 334 14.98 -9.84 -11.38
CA HIS A 334 16.07 -8.92 -11.70
C HIS A 334 15.85 -7.47 -11.24
N HIS A 335 14.94 -7.27 -10.28
CA HIS A 335 14.66 -5.97 -9.69
C HIS A 335 14.57 -6.03 -8.16
N LEU A 336 14.91 -4.93 -7.49
CA LEU A 336 14.73 -4.72 -6.05
C LEU A 336 14.08 -3.36 -5.79
N ALA A 337 12.99 -3.35 -5.04
CA ALA A 337 12.30 -2.13 -4.63
C ALA A 337 12.96 -1.52 -3.38
N PHE A 338 13.46 -0.28 -3.49
CA PHE A 338 13.93 0.58 -2.39
C PHE A 338 12.86 1.64 -2.07
N ASP A 339 13.11 2.53 -1.09
CA ASP A 339 12.15 3.61 -0.76
C ASP A 339 12.05 4.69 -1.85
N ASP A 340 13.12 4.89 -2.62
CA ASP A 340 13.28 5.97 -3.61
C ASP A 340 13.28 5.50 -5.07
N GLY A 341 13.20 4.19 -5.33
CA GLY A 341 13.08 3.65 -6.68
C GLY A 341 13.21 2.13 -6.75
N ILE A 342 13.27 1.60 -7.97
CA ILE A 342 13.50 0.19 -8.27
C ILE A 342 14.89 0.04 -8.89
N TYR A 343 15.78 -0.68 -8.21
CA TYR A 343 17.07 -1.06 -8.77
C TYR A 343 16.88 -2.19 -9.78
N SER A 344 17.45 -2.04 -10.99
CA SER A 344 17.52 -3.09 -12.00
C SER A 344 18.91 -3.72 -12.04
N PHE A 345 18.99 -5.04 -11.88
CA PHE A 345 20.26 -5.76 -12.03
C PHE A 345 20.78 -5.74 -13.47
N GLU A 346 19.88 -5.68 -14.46
CA GLU A 346 20.26 -5.72 -15.87
C GLU A 346 20.95 -4.42 -16.31
N THR A 347 20.44 -3.27 -15.87
CA THR A 347 21.02 -1.96 -16.21
C THR A 347 22.04 -1.46 -15.18
N GLY A 348 21.96 -1.94 -13.93
CA GLY A 348 22.77 -1.44 -12.82
C GLY A 348 22.31 -0.07 -12.30
N GLU A 349 21.10 0.36 -12.62
CA GLU A 349 20.58 1.69 -12.32
C GLU A 349 19.33 1.66 -11.43
N LEU A 350 19.11 2.75 -10.69
CA LEU A 350 17.89 2.99 -9.94
C LEU A 350 16.86 3.71 -10.82
N LEU A 351 15.73 3.05 -11.06
CA LEU A 351 14.60 3.60 -11.79
C LEU A 351 13.64 4.32 -10.82
N PRO A 352 13.27 5.59 -11.05
CA PRO A 352 12.34 6.29 -10.18
C PRO A 352 10.93 5.66 -10.26
N TYR A 353 10.21 5.69 -9.14
CA TYR A 353 8.83 5.26 -9.11
C TYR A 353 7.89 6.21 -9.90
N PRO A 354 6.77 5.69 -10.45
CA PRO A 354 6.46 4.26 -10.62
C PRO A 354 7.16 3.67 -11.85
N VAL A 355 7.46 2.36 -11.84
CA VAL A 355 7.99 1.65 -13.01
C VAL A 355 6.87 0.81 -13.64
N PRO A 356 6.34 1.18 -14.82
CA PRO A 356 5.22 0.47 -15.44
C PRO A 356 5.53 -1.00 -15.70
N GLY A 357 4.62 -1.88 -15.30
CA GLY A 357 4.70 -3.32 -15.55
C GLY A 357 5.59 -4.10 -14.58
N VAL A 358 6.22 -3.43 -13.60
CA VAL A 358 6.98 -4.05 -12.52
C VAL A 358 6.18 -3.94 -11.23
N TYR A 359 5.95 -5.06 -10.56
CA TYR A 359 5.09 -5.14 -9.38
C TYR A 359 5.81 -5.82 -8.22
N PHE A 360 5.64 -5.33 -7.00
CA PHE A 360 6.26 -5.90 -5.81
C PHE A 360 5.29 -6.04 -4.64
N THR A 361 5.59 -6.97 -3.74
CA THR A 361 5.02 -7.04 -2.38
C THR A 361 6.06 -6.89 -1.28
N CYS A 362 7.35 -6.86 -1.64
CA CYS A 362 8.47 -6.67 -0.74
C CYS A 362 9.15 -5.34 -1.07
N LYS A 363 9.62 -4.63 -0.04
CA LYS A 363 10.37 -3.39 -0.19
C LYS A 363 11.55 -3.35 0.80
N ILE A 364 12.66 -2.80 0.34
CA ILE A 364 13.81 -2.43 1.16
C ILE A 364 13.51 -1.06 1.76
N ASN A 365 13.29 -1.00 3.08
CA ASN A 365 12.87 0.21 3.81
C ASN A 365 14.07 1.15 4.08
N ARG A 366 14.77 1.52 3.01
CA ARG A 366 15.82 2.54 2.97
C ARG A 366 16.01 3.00 1.51
N PRO A 367 16.57 4.21 1.29
CA PRO A 367 16.92 4.65 -0.05
C PRO A 367 18.05 3.81 -0.65
N PHE A 368 18.14 3.82 -1.98
CA PHE A 368 19.23 3.19 -2.70
C PHE A 368 20.55 3.96 -2.50
N PRO A 369 21.68 3.28 -2.25
CA PRO A 369 22.96 3.96 -2.05
C PRO A 369 23.49 4.57 -3.36
N THR A 370 23.37 5.89 -3.51
CA THR A 370 23.90 6.60 -4.69
C THR A 370 25.41 6.90 -4.59
N HIS A 371 25.92 6.98 -3.36
CA HIS A 371 27.32 7.25 -3.06
C HIS A 371 27.78 6.30 -1.96
N VAL A 372 28.83 5.54 -2.24
CA VAL A 372 29.42 4.61 -1.27
C VAL A 372 30.79 5.10 -0.86
N ASP A 373 31.01 5.19 0.45
CA ASP A 373 32.32 5.49 1.02
C ASP A 373 33.31 4.36 0.71
N PRO A 374 34.39 4.62 -0.07
CA PRO A 374 35.40 3.62 -0.38
C PRO A 374 36.09 3.04 0.86
N GLU A 375 36.26 3.83 1.93
CA GLU A 375 36.87 3.38 3.18
C GLU A 375 35.96 2.35 3.86
N LYS A 376 34.64 2.58 3.87
CA LYS A 376 33.66 1.62 4.41
C LYS A 376 33.60 0.33 3.60
N LYS A 377 33.71 0.43 2.26
CA LYS A 377 33.79 -0.74 1.39
C LYS A 377 35.02 -1.59 1.71
N GLN A 378 36.17 -0.95 1.89
CA GLN A 378 37.40 -1.63 2.29
C GLN A 378 37.29 -2.20 3.72
N GLU A 379 36.68 -1.47 4.64
CA GLU A 379 36.45 -1.92 6.02
C GLU A 379 35.64 -3.22 6.08
N ILE A 380 34.59 -3.35 5.27
CA ILE A 380 33.77 -4.58 5.18
C ILE A 380 34.61 -5.76 4.68
N ILE A 381 35.45 -5.52 3.67
CA ILE A 381 36.35 -6.54 3.13
C ILE A 381 37.29 -7.02 4.23
N ASP A 382 37.95 -6.08 4.92
CA ASP A 382 39.00 -6.40 5.88
C ASP A 382 38.48 -6.98 7.19
N LYS A 383 37.32 -6.52 7.68
CA LYS A 383 36.76 -6.97 8.97
C LYS A 383 35.95 -8.27 8.86
N VAL A 384 35.22 -8.47 7.76
CA VAL A 384 34.23 -9.54 7.65
C VAL A 384 34.54 -10.50 6.51
N LEU A 385 34.61 -10.00 5.28
CA LEU A 385 34.61 -10.85 4.09
C LEU A 385 35.93 -11.63 3.91
N ALA A 386 37.07 -10.95 3.88
CA ALA A 386 38.38 -11.60 3.69
C ALA A 386 38.76 -12.51 4.87
N PRO A 387 38.47 -12.17 6.14
CA PRO A 387 38.65 -13.10 7.24
C PRO A 387 37.73 -14.33 7.14
N ALA A 388 36.46 -14.17 6.76
CA ALA A 388 35.54 -15.29 6.59
C ALA A 388 35.96 -16.20 5.44
N PHE A 389 36.46 -15.60 4.35
CA PHE A 389 36.83 -16.26 3.11
C PHE A 389 38.23 -15.82 2.65
N PRO A 390 39.31 -16.44 3.19
CA PRO A 390 40.68 -16.12 2.78
C PRO A 390 40.97 -16.44 1.32
N ASP A 391 40.27 -17.43 0.76
CA ASP A 391 40.28 -17.72 -0.67
C ASP A 391 39.39 -16.70 -1.41
N LYS A 392 40.05 -15.87 -2.24
CA LYS A 392 39.40 -14.81 -3.03
C LYS A 392 38.40 -15.35 -4.03
N ASP A 393 38.65 -16.54 -4.62
CA ASP A 393 37.75 -17.13 -5.60
C ASP A 393 36.46 -17.60 -4.92
N GLN A 394 36.58 -18.21 -3.73
CA GLN A 394 35.42 -18.56 -2.90
C GLN A 394 34.65 -17.31 -2.47
N LEU A 395 35.33 -16.24 -2.03
CA LEU A 395 34.69 -14.98 -1.64
C LEU A 395 33.89 -14.37 -2.80
N GLN A 396 34.53 -14.21 -3.96
CA GLN A 396 33.88 -13.64 -5.14
C GLN A 396 32.67 -14.48 -5.55
N TYR A 397 32.80 -15.81 -5.54
CA TYR A 397 31.71 -16.71 -5.85
C TYR A 397 30.58 -16.67 -4.83
N PHE A 398 30.88 -16.51 -3.54
CA PHE A 398 29.89 -16.36 -2.49
C PHE A 398 29.06 -15.07 -2.68
N LEU A 399 29.72 -13.93 -2.92
CA LEU A 399 29.05 -12.66 -3.21
C LEU A 399 28.18 -12.76 -4.47
N TYR A 400 28.72 -13.38 -5.53
CA TYR A 400 27.98 -13.66 -6.76
C TYR A 400 26.72 -14.52 -6.51
N ARG A 401 26.80 -15.56 -5.67
CA ARG A 401 25.64 -16.39 -5.31
C ARG A 401 24.59 -15.62 -4.52
N LEU A 402 25.00 -14.75 -3.60
CA LEU A 402 24.08 -13.85 -2.91
C LEU A 402 23.39 -12.90 -3.90
N ALA A 403 24.15 -12.30 -4.82
CA ALA A 403 23.66 -11.36 -5.81
C ALA A 403 22.63 -12.02 -6.74
N ARG A 404 22.90 -13.22 -7.27
CA ARG A 404 21.94 -13.98 -8.08
C ARG A 404 20.70 -14.40 -7.29
N GLY A 405 20.86 -14.77 -6.02
CA GLY A 405 19.71 -15.02 -5.14
C GLY A 405 18.82 -13.79 -4.99
N LEU A 406 19.41 -12.62 -4.72
CA LEU A 406 18.74 -11.33 -4.63
C LEU A 406 18.08 -10.88 -5.93
N ALA A 407 18.69 -11.18 -7.07
CA ALA A 407 18.12 -10.94 -8.39
C ALA A 407 16.97 -11.90 -8.74
N GLY A 408 16.78 -12.97 -7.96
CA GLY A 408 15.72 -13.96 -8.20
C GLY A 408 16.06 -14.96 -9.31
N ASP A 409 17.34 -15.20 -9.56
CA ASP A 409 17.85 -16.16 -10.56
C ASP A 409 17.63 -17.63 -10.15
N ILE A 410 16.39 -17.98 -9.84
CA ILE A 410 16.00 -19.30 -9.34
C ILE A 410 16.26 -20.43 -10.34
N CYS A 411 16.39 -20.11 -11.63
CA CYS A 411 16.74 -21.07 -12.68
C CYS A 411 18.12 -21.72 -12.48
N ASP A 412 18.97 -21.15 -11.63
CA ASP A 412 20.22 -21.77 -11.18
C ASP A 412 19.99 -23.08 -10.41
N LYS A 413 18.81 -23.23 -9.78
CA LYS A 413 18.40 -24.40 -8.97
C LYS A 413 19.37 -24.78 -7.85
N LYS A 414 20.17 -23.81 -7.38
CA LYS A 414 21.21 -24.00 -6.36
C LYS A 414 20.69 -23.82 -4.95
N TRP A 415 21.34 -24.49 -4.01
CA TRP A 415 21.22 -24.23 -2.58
C TRP A 415 22.60 -24.29 -1.93
N HIS A 416 22.73 -23.64 -0.79
CA HIS A 416 24.04 -23.36 -0.20
C HIS A 416 24.10 -23.81 1.26
N VAL A 417 25.21 -24.44 1.63
CA VAL A 417 25.56 -24.72 3.03
C VAL A 417 26.81 -23.91 3.38
N CYS A 418 26.73 -23.18 4.48
CA CYS A 418 27.77 -22.32 5.00
C CYS A 418 28.27 -22.92 6.32
N ILE A 419 29.39 -23.64 6.26
CA ILE A 419 29.98 -24.37 7.37
C ILE A 419 31.06 -23.51 8.01
N GLY A 420 31.20 -23.57 9.33
CA GLY A 420 32.37 -23.01 10.02
C GLY A 420 32.21 -23.18 11.53
N GLU A 421 33.22 -22.83 12.31
CA GLU A 421 33.11 -22.90 13.77
C GLU A 421 32.12 -21.88 14.35
N ARG A 422 31.90 -21.92 15.67
CA ARG A 422 31.23 -20.81 16.36
C ARG A 422 32.06 -19.54 16.20
N ASN A 423 31.40 -18.38 16.17
CA ASN A 423 32.03 -17.08 15.99
C ASN A 423 32.82 -16.94 14.68
N SER A 424 32.31 -17.46 13.55
CA SER A 424 32.97 -17.42 12.24
C SER A 424 32.33 -16.42 11.27
N SER A 425 31.90 -15.24 11.73
CA SER A 425 31.19 -14.22 10.93
C SER A 425 29.84 -14.60 10.31
N LYS A 426 29.41 -15.87 10.34
CA LYS A 426 28.09 -16.32 9.84
C LYS A 426 26.95 -15.44 10.35
N GLY A 427 26.88 -15.24 11.67
CA GLY A 427 25.85 -14.38 12.27
C GLY A 427 25.93 -12.92 11.82
N VAL A 428 27.14 -12.36 11.69
CA VAL A 428 27.35 -10.97 11.24
C VAL A 428 26.87 -10.79 9.79
N LEU A 429 27.16 -11.74 8.89
CA LEU A 429 26.65 -11.69 7.51
C LEU A 429 25.14 -11.82 7.44
N CYS A 430 24.52 -12.67 8.28
CA CYS A 430 23.06 -12.77 8.37
C CYS A 430 22.45 -11.42 8.79
N ASP A 431 23.03 -10.79 9.82
CA ASP A 431 22.59 -9.48 10.34
C ASP A 431 22.73 -8.39 9.26
N LEU A 432 23.84 -8.37 8.51
CA LEU A 432 24.05 -7.46 7.36
C LEU A 432 23.04 -7.67 6.23
N LEU A 433 22.78 -8.93 5.84
CA LEU A 433 21.81 -9.24 4.77
C LEU A 433 20.40 -8.78 5.13
N LEU A 434 19.99 -8.98 6.39
CA LEU A 434 18.70 -8.50 6.89
C LEU A 434 18.65 -6.97 6.91
N GLY A 435 19.71 -6.30 7.38
CA GLY A 435 19.78 -4.83 7.42
C GLY A 435 19.80 -4.19 6.04
N CYS A 436 20.44 -4.81 5.06
CA CYS A 436 20.60 -4.26 3.71
C CYS A 436 19.39 -4.50 2.82
N PHE A 437 18.80 -5.69 2.87
CA PHE A 437 17.80 -6.14 1.89
C PHE A 437 16.42 -6.41 2.51
N GLY A 438 16.27 -6.22 3.83
CA GLY A 438 14.99 -6.16 4.53
C GLY A 438 14.03 -7.27 4.14
N ASP A 439 12.86 -6.89 3.61
CA ASP A 439 11.79 -7.81 3.27
C ASP A 439 12.17 -8.84 2.20
N PHE A 440 13.26 -8.68 1.44
CA PHE A 440 13.69 -9.71 0.50
C PHE A 440 14.44 -10.87 1.15
N VAL A 441 14.82 -10.75 2.43
CA VAL A 441 15.56 -11.78 3.18
C VAL A 441 14.70 -12.30 4.32
N GLN A 442 14.56 -13.63 4.40
CA GLN A 442 13.77 -14.28 5.43
C GLN A 442 14.61 -15.32 6.18
N THR A 443 14.65 -15.22 7.50
CA THR A 443 15.20 -16.28 8.35
C THR A 443 14.17 -17.37 8.61
N ILE A 444 14.61 -18.63 8.62
CA ILE A 444 13.76 -19.80 8.83
C ILE A 444 14.35 -20.73 9.89
N ASN A 445 13.47 -21.45 10.60
CA ASN A 445 13.88 -22.45 11.58
C ASN A 445 14.32 -23.74 10.86
N SER A 446 15.54 -24.20 11.16
CA SER A 446 16.16 -25.34 10.51
C SER A 446 15.46 -26.68 10.77
N GLU A 447 14.67 -26.80 11.86
CA GLU A 447 13.86 -27.99 12.15
C GLU A 447 12.81 -28.28 11.07
N ASN A 448 12.41 -27.26 10.30
CA ASN A 448 11.45 -27.41 9.21
C ASN A 448 11.99 -28.27 8.06
N PHE A 449 13.32 -28.41 7.97
CA PHE A 449 13.98 -29.22 6.96
C PHE A 449 14.19 -30.68 7.36
N LEU A 450 13.95 -31.01 8.63
CA LEU A 450 14.20 -32.35 9.13
C LEU A 450 13.08 -33.33 8.75
N ILE A 451 13.45 -34.56 8.40
CA ILE A 451 12.49 -35.65 8.17
C ILE A 451 11.80 -35.97 9.49
N LYS A 452 10.49 -35.69 9.57
CA LYS A 452 9.68 -36.00 10.76
C LYS A 452 9.21 -37.45 10.72
N SER A 453 9.45 -38.21 11.79
CA SER A 453 9.16 -39.66 11.88
C SER A 453 7.67 -40.00 11.85
N ASN A 454 6.78 -39.05 12.16
CA ASN A 454 5.33 -39.25 12.27
C ASN A 454 4.50 -38.89 11.02
N THR A 455 5.12 -38.61 9.88
CA THR A 455 4.42 -38.11 8.68
C THR A 455 3.62 -39.18 7.90
N LEU A 456 3.47 -40.39 8.43
CA LEU A 456 2.61 -41.42 7.82
C LEU A 456 1.10 -41.11 7.95
N ASN A 457 0.71 -40.22 8.89
CA ASN A 457 -0.69 -39.82 9.13
C ASN A 457 -0.90 -38.28 9.18
N GLY A 458 0.09 -37.48 8.79
CA GLY A 458 0.03 -36.01 8.87
C GLY A 458 -0.23 -35.34 7.52
N ASP A 459 -1.00 -34.25 7.53
CA ASP A 459 -1.24 -33.38 6.37
C ASP A 459 0.07 -32.69 5.93
N ALA A 460 0.62 -33.13 4.79
CA ALA A 460 1.89 -32.65 4.25
C ALA A 460 1.87 -31.16 3.91
N ALA A 461 0.73 -30.60 3.51
CA ALA A 461 0.58 -29.17 3.19
C ALA A 461 0.63 -28.32 4.47
N LYS A 462 0.09 -28.82 5.59
CA LYS A 462 0.17 -28.16 6.90
C LYS A 462 1.59 -28.12 7.44
N ALA A 463 2.37 -29.19 7.22
CA ALA A 463 3.78 -29.25 7.58
C ALA A 463 4.65 -28.21 6.82
N GLN A 464 4.16 -27.73 5.66
CA GLN A 464 4.83 -26.74 4.81
C GLN A 464 4.32 -25.31 5.01
N SER A 465 3.47 -25.06 6.01
CA SER A 465 2.93 -23.72 6.32
C SER A 465 3.98 -22.62 6.41
N TRP A 466 5.18 -22.95 6.93
CA TRP A 466 6.32 -22.03 7.03
C TRP A 466 6.84 -21.57 5.65
N ALA A 467 6.71 -22.36 4.58
CA ALA A 467 7.11 -21.96 3.24
C ALA A 467 6.19 -20.87 2.66
N SER A 468 5.01 -20.66 3.25
CA SER A 468 4.09 -19.59 2.86
C SER A 468 4.72 -18.20 3.01
N SER A 469 5.59 -18.00 4.01
CA SER A 469 6.27 -16.73 4.25
C SER A 469 7.48 -16.49 3.34
N LEU A 470 7.88 -17.49 2.55
CA LEU A 470 8.95 -17.38 1.56
C LEU A 470 8.47 -16.89 0.20
N GLU A 471 7.15 -16.71 0.01
CA GLU A 471 6.61 -16.14 -1.22
C GLU A 471 7.19 -14.73 -1.45
N PHE A 472 7.71 -14.49 -2.66
CA PHE A 472 8.37 -13.25 -3.08
C PHE A 472 9.68 -12.88 -2.33
N LYS A 473 10.13 -13.70 -1.38
CA LYS A 473 11.46 -13.56 -0.76
C LYS A 473 12.54 -14.00 -1.74
N ARG A 474 13.72 -13.39 -1.66
CA ARG A 474 14.88 -13.66 -2.51
C ARG A 474 15.94 -14.52 -1.85
N LEU A 475 16.12 -14.37 -0.53
CA LEU A 475 17.02 -15.22 0.25
C LEU A 475 16.27 -15.86 1.42
N ALA A 476 16.48 -17.16 1.59
CA ALA A 476 16.00 -17.92 2.74
C ALA A 476 17.20 -18.41 3.55
N ILE A 477 17.39 -17.85 4.76
CA ILE A 477 18.55 -18.12 5.61
C ILE A 477 18.13 -18.99 6.79
N SER A 478 18.74 -20.16 6.94
CA SER A 478 18.50 -21.05 8.07
C SER A 478 19.66 -20.97 9.05
N ASN A 479 19.38 -20.75 10.35
CA ASN A 479 20.40 -20.67 11.39
C ASN A 479 20.34 -21.91 12.29
N GLU A 480 21.47 -22.63 12.41
CA GLU A 480 21.72 -23.77 13.30
C GLU A 480 20.75 -24.97 13.16
N ILE A 481 21.27 -26.17 12.91
CA ILE A 481 20.49 -27.41 13.00
C ILE A 481 20.83 -28.08 14.33
N GLN A 482 19.86 -28.20 15.24
CA GLN A 482 20.04 -28.97 16.46
C GLN A 482 20.03 -30.47 16.13
N LEU A 483 21.21 -31.09 16.18
CA LEU A 483 21.35 -32.53 16.02
C LEU A 483 20.95 -33.24 17.32
N GLN A 484 19.67 -33.57 17.48
CA GLN A 484 19.27 -34.49 18.53
C GLN A 484 19.72 -35.91 18.18
N GLY A 485 20.85 -36.34 18.77
CA GLY A 485 21.30 -37.73 18.83
C GLY A 485 21.78 -38.37 17.52
N GLY A 486 22.33 -37.61 16.57
CA GLY A 486 22.95 -38.14 15.33
C GLY A 486 21.98 -38.83 14.35
N ARG A 487 20.69 -38.85 14.66
CA ARG A 487 19.62 -39.50 13.87
C ARG A 487 18.84 -38.55 12.97
N ALA A 488 19.03 -37.24 13.13
CA ALA A 488 18.39 -36.24 12.28
C ALA A 488 18.84 -36.41 10.81
N ARG A 489 17.89 -36.18 9.88
CA ARG A 489 18.10 -36.18 8.43
C ARG A 489 17.40 -35.00 7.82
N VAL A 490 18.03 -34.42 6.81
CA VAL A 490 17.42 -33.34 6.03
C VAL A 490 16.61 -33.94 4.87
N ASP A 491 15.39 -33.46 4.67
CA ASP A 491 14.53 -33.89 3.56
C ASP A 491 15.01 -33.27 2.24
N GLY A 492 15.72 -34.07 1.44
CA GLY A 492 16.22 -33.68 0.13
C GLY A 492 15.12 -33.39 -0.89
N ASN A 493 13.92 -33.96 -0.74
CA ASN A 493 12.79 -33.63 -1.62
C ASN A 493 12.23 -32.25 -1.31
N LEU A 494 12.19 -31.87 -0.03
CA LEU A 494 11.83 -30.51 0.38
C LEU A 494 12.85 -29.48 -0.13
N ILE A 495 14.16 -29.76 0.01
CA ILE A 495 15.20 -28.90 -0.56
C ILE A 495 15.00 -28.71 -2.07
N LYS A 496 14.84 -29.80 -2.82
CA LYS A 496 14.63 -29.73 -4.28
C LYS A 496 13.37 -28.97 -4.67
N ARG A 497 12.29 -29.02 -3.88
CA ARG A 497 11.08 -28.22 -4.12
C ARG A 497 11.34 -26.72 -3.96
N ILE A 498 12.12 -26.34 -2.95
CA ILE A 498 12.50 -24.93 -2.71
C ILE A 498 13.48 -24.46 -3.79
N ALA A 499 14.50 -25.25 -4.11
CA ALA A 499 15.50 -24.99 -5.14
C ALA A 499 15.08 -25.46 -6.55
N SER A 500 13.77 -25.54 -6.83
CA SER A 500 13.22 -26.15 -8.05
C SER A 500 13.34 -25.29 -9.30
N GLY A 501 13.55 -23.99 -9.13
CA GLY A 501 13.47 -22.99 -10.20
C GLY A 501 12.08 -22.36 -10.36
N GLY A 502 11.28 -22.35 -9.30
CA GLY A 502 9.98 -21.68 -9.27
C GLY A 502 8.78 -22.62 -9.45
N ASP A 503 8.95 -23.91 -9.18
CA ASP A 503 7.83 -24.85 -9.18
C ASP A 503 6.81 -24.48 -8.08
N GLN A 504 5.55 -24.87 -8.30
CA GLN A 504 4.49 -24.63 -7.33
C GLN A 504 4.64 -25.57 -6.13
N ILE A 505 4.52 -25.01 -4.94
CA ILE A 505 4.47 -25.71 -3.67
C ILE A 505 3.07 -25.56 -3.08
N GLU A 506 2.49 -26.68 -2.63
CA GLU A 506 1.19 -26.71 -1.95
C GLU A 506 1.39 -26.43 -0.45
N VAL A 507 0.76 -25.36 0.03
CA VAL A 507 0.91 -24.89 1.41
C VAL A 507 -0.47 -24.69 2.04
N ARG A 508 -0.62 -25.16 3.27
CA ARG A 508 -1.82 -24.96 4.09
C ARG A 508 -1.48 -24.22 5.38
N THR A 509 -2.03 -23.03 5.56
CA THR A 509 -1.92 -22.27 6.82
C THR A 509 -3.11 -22.57 7.74
N ASN A 510 -2.97 -22.34 9.05
CA ASN A 510 -4.05 -22.58 10.02
C ASN A 510 -5.33 -21.85 9.61
N TYR A 511 -6.46 -22.56 9.67
CA TYR A 511 -7.80 -22.03 9.35
C TYR A 511 -7.99 -21.52 7.91
N LYS A 512 -7.15 -21.94 6.96
CA LYS A 512 -7.30 -21.68 5.52
C LYS A 512 -7.20 -22.97 4.70
N ASP A 513 -7.77 -22.93 3.50
CA ASP A 513 -7.66 -24.01 2.51
C ASP A 513 -6.24 -24.09 1.93
N GLU A 514 -5.95 -25.18 1.23
CA GLU A 514 -4.69 -25.39 0.53
C GLU A 514 -4.51 -24.35 -0.60
N THR A 515 -3.33 -23.75 -0.67
CA THR A 515 -2.98 -22.77 -1.70
C THR A 515 -1.69 -23.18 -2.38
N ARG A 516 -1.56 -22.86 -3.68
CA ARG A 516 -0.35 -23.11 -4.45
C ARG A 516 0.46 -21.83 -4.56
N LYS A 517 1.72 -21.87 -4.12
CA LYS A 517 2.65 -20.74 -4.14
C LYS A 517 3.88 -21.07 -4.98
N LYS A 518 4.44 -20.08 -5.65
CA LYS A 518 5.75 -20.18 -6.30
C LYS A 518 6.78 -19.44 -5.46
N LEU A 519 7.95 -20.03 -5.28
CA LEU A 519 9.04 -19.41 -4.51
C LEU A 519 10.08 -18.78 -5.44
N GLN A 520 10.67 -17.68 -4.98
CA GLN A 520 11.73 -16.95 -5.69
C GLN A 520 13.03 -16.85 -4.89
N CYS A 521 13.15 -17.69 -3.86
CA CYS A 521 14.23 -17.59 -2.90
C CYS A 521 15.36 -18.58 -3.22
N THR A 522 16.59 -18.15 -2.95
CA THR A 522 17.77 -19.01 -2.87
C THR A 522 18.08 -19.31 -1.41
N MET A 523 18.36 -20.57 -1.10
CA MET A 523 18.53 -21.04 0.27
C MET A 523 19.99 -21.04 0.70
N PHE A 524 20.26 -20.49 1.89
CA PHE A 524 21.56 -20.52 2.57
C PHE A 524 21.39 -21.11 3.97
N VAL A 525 22.06 -22.21 4.26
CA VAL A 525 22.00 -22.86 5.58
C VAL A 525 23.30 -22.63 6.34
N TYR A 526 23.23 -21.88 7.42
CA TYR A 526 24.36 -21.53 8.27
C TYR A 526 24.45 -22.53 9.43
N CYS A 527 25.53 -23.28 9.49
CA CYS A 527 25.70 -24.34 10.47
C CYS A 527 27.17 -24.58 10.83
N ASN A 528 27.40 -25.26 11.96
CA ASN A 528 28.73 -25.76 12.32
C ASN A 528 28.88 -27.23 11.90
N ASP A 529 27.78 -27.98 12.00
CA ASP A 529 27.64 -29.34 11.53
C ASP A 529 26.27 -29.47 10.85
N PHE A 530 26.16 -30.37 9.87
CA PHE A 530 24.98 -30.50 9.03
C PHE A 530 24.59 -31.98 8.86
N PRO A 531 23.34 -32.37 9.17
CA PRO A 531 22.93 -33.75 9.05
C PRO A 531 22.90 -34.21 7.59
N PRO A 532 23.05 -35.52 7.34
CA PRO A 532 22.98 -36.04 5.99
C PRO A 532 21.59 -35.79 5.35
N VAL A 533 21.60 -35.51 4.05
CA VAL A 533 20.42 -35.23 3.23
C VAL A 533 19.93 -36.50 2.55
N GLU A 534 18.64 -36.76 2.69
CA GLU A 534 17.97 -37.92 2.09
C GLU A 534 16.72 -37.44 1.32
N PRO A 535 16.59 -37.74 0.01
CA PRO A 535 17.54 -38.48 -0.84
C PRO A 535 18.80 -37.67 -1.22
N SER A 536 19.89 -38.38 -1.48
CA SER A 536 21.22 -37.81 -1.74
C SER A 536 21.36 -37.11 -3.10
N ASP A 537 20.39 -37.23 -4.01
CA ASP A 537 20.43 -36.51 -5.30
C ASP A 537 20.27 -34.99 -5.12
N ALA A 538 19.70 -34.53 -3.99
CA ALA A 538 19.66 -33.11 -3.62
C ALA A 538 21.05 -32.47 -3.54
N TYR A 539 22.10 -33.26 -3.31
CA TYR A 539 23.49 -32.78 -3.32
C TYR A 539 23.99 -32.32 -4.70
N GLN A 540 23.32 -32.66 -5.80
CA GLN A 540 23.75 -32.27 -7.15
C GLN A 540 23.77 -30.75 -7.35
N SER A 541 22.85 -30.04 -6.70
CA SER A 541 22.77 -28.58 -6.77
C SER A 541 23.27 -27.86 -5.52
N LEU A 542 23.99 -28.57 -4.64
CA LEU A 542 24.63 -27.99 -3.47
C LEU A 542 25.95 -27.30 -3.84
N ASP A 543 26.16 -26.09 -3.35
CA ASP A 543 27.50 -25.50 -3.16
C ASP A 543 27.78 -25.34 -1.66
N VAL A 544 28.99 -25.73 -1.21
CA VAL A 544 29.43 -25.60 0.19
C VAL A 544 30.48 -24.51 0.32
N PHE A 545 30.21 -23.56 1.20
CA PHE A 545 31.11 -22.48 1.57
C PHE A 545 31.70 -22.73 2.96
N ASP A 546 33.02 -22.74 3.03
CA ASP A 546 33.76 -22.88 4.28
C ASP A 546 34.11 -21.48 4.86
N PHE A 547 33.60 -21.21 6.05
CA PHE A 547 33.90 -20.02 6.85
C PHE A 547 35.09 -20.32 7.73
N TYR A 548 36.26 -20.01 7.20
CA TYR A 548 37.54 -20.51 7.71
C TYR A 548 37.91 -19.97 9.09
N SER A 549 37.76 -18.66 9.31
CA SER A 549 38.24 -18.03 10.53
C SER A 549 37.24 -18.09 11.68
N SER A 550 37.73 -18.23 12.92
CA SER A 550 36.96 -18.06 14.15
C SER A 550 37.47 -16.85 14.95
N PHE A 551 36.56 -16.08 15.53
CA PHE A 551 36.84 -14.79 16.15
C PHE A 551 36.78 -14.91 17.68
N HIS A 552 37.87 -14.49 18.33
CA HIS A 552 38.09 -14.65 19.77
C HIS A 552 38.56 -13.33 20.42
N PRO A 553 38.27 -13.09 21.71
CA PRO A 553 38.79 -11.93 22.43
C PRO A 553 40.32 -11.83 22.33
N GLN A 554 40.86 -10.61 22.20
CA GLN A 554 42.30 -10.40 22.05
C GLN A 554 43.12 -11.05 23.17
N ALA A 555 42.63 -11.00 24.42
CA ALA A 555 43.28 -11.64 25.57
C ALA A 555 43.45 -13.17 25.41
N GLU A 556 42.52 -13.85 24.73
CA GLU A 556 42.64 -15.31 24.49
C GLU A 556 43.68 -15.63 23.41
N ILE A 557 43.80 -14.76 22.40
CA ILE A 557 44.82 -14.86 21.35
C ILE A 557 46.20 -14.62 21.95
N ASP A 558 46.36 -13.55 22.72
CA ASP A 558 47.61 -13.18 23.39
C ASP A 558 48.07 -14.27 24.35
N ALA A 559 47.14 -14.88 25.09
CA ALA A 559 47.44 -15.99 26.00
C ALA A 559 47.99 -17.24 25.29
N LYS A 560 47.66 -17.45 24.01
CA LYS A 560 48.18 -18.57 23.21
C LYS A 560 49.49 -18.26 22.48
N GLY A 561 49.81 -16.99 22.23
CA GLY A 561 51.03 -16.57 21.52
C GLY A 561 51.25 -17.37 20.22
N ASP A 562 52.45 -17.94 20.05
CA ASP A 562 52.82 -18.72 18.86
C ASP A 562 52.02 -20.02 18.67
N SER A 563 51.33 -20.51 19.72
CA SER A 563 50.47 -21.70 19.64
C SER A 563 49.05 -21.39 19.15
N CYS A 564 48.74 -20.11 18.89
CA CYS A 564 47.42 -19.69 18.43
C CYS A 564 47.15 -20.24 17.01
N PRO A 565 45.99 -20.89 16.78
CA PRO A 565 45.64 -21.36 15.44
C PRO A 565 45.60 -20.21 14.43
N LYS A 566 46.16 -20.41 13.23
CA LYS A 566 46.25 -19.36 12.19
C LYS A 566 44.88 -18.80 11.74
N HIS A 567 43.83 -19.58 11.91
CA HIS A 567 42.45 -19.21 11.58
C HIS A 567 41.77 -18.40 12.71
N TRP A 568 42.41 -18.23 13.87
CA TRP A 568 41.89 -17.35 14.93
C TRP A 568 42.16 -15.89 14.58
N LYS A 569 41.12 -15.06 14.73
CA LYS A 569 41.15 -13.61 14.49
C LYS A 569 40.62 -12.86 15.70
N ALA A 570 41.10 -11.64 15.91
CA ALA A 570 40.65 -10.78 16.99
C ALA A 570 39.17 -10.40 16.78
N ALA A 571 38.34 -10.62 17.80
CA ALA A 571 36.94 -10.23 17.79
C ALA A 571 36.79 -8.72 18.04
N ASP A 572 35.95 -8.06 17.25
CA ASP A 572 35.47 -6.70 17.52
C ASP A 572 34.18 -6.79 18.35
N PRO A 573 34.18 -6.32 19.62
CA PRO A 573 33.02 -6.43 20.50
C PRO A 573 31.82 -5.59 20.04
N ASN A 574 32.05 -4.57 19.21
CA ASN A 574 31.01 -3.66 18.73
C ASN A 574 30.43 -4.07 17.37
N ILE A 575 30.94 -5.15 16.77
CA ILE A 575 30.59 -5.51 15.40
C ILE A 575 29.08 -5.76 15.24
N LYS A 576 28.47 -6.48 16.19
CA LYS A 576 27.04 -6.83 16.14
C LYS A 576 26.10 -5.76 16.69
N THR A 577 26.60 -4.84 17.50
CA THR A 577 25.76 -3.86 18.20
C THR A 577 25.75 -2.50 17.53
N LEU A 578 26.90 -2.06 17.00
CA LEU A 578 27.07 -0.73 16.40
C LEU A 578 27.39 -0.81 14.91
N TRP A 579 28.25 -1.75 14.49
CA TRP A 579 28.80 -1.74 13.14
C TRP A 579 27.82 -2.27 12.08
N VAL A 580 27.13 -3.39 12.35
CA VAL A 580 26.10 -3.94 11.42
C VAL A 580 24.85 -3.07 11.30
N THR A 581 24.71 -2.03 12.11
CA THR A 581 23.59 -1.07 12.06
C THR A 581 24.00 0.30 11.51
N ASP A 582 25.29 0.51 11.23
CA ASP A 582 25.81 1.75 10.61
C ASP A 582 25.28 1.86 9.17
N PRO A 583 24.50 2.90 8.83
CA PRO A 583 23.95 3.08 7.48
C PRO A 583 25.01 3.05 6.38
N LEU A 584 26.21 3.61 6.63
CA LEU A 584 27.30 3.65 5.65
C LEU A 584 27.91 2.27 5.41
N VAL A 585 27.98 1.44 6.45
CA VAL A 585 28.39 0.03 6.32
C VAL A 585 27.35 -0.74 5.53
N LEU A 586 26.06 -0.53 5.83
CA LEU A 586 24.99 -1.19 5.10
C LEU A 586 24.95 -0.75 3.64
N ASP A 587 25.18 0.54 3.33
CA ASP A 587 25.27 1.05 1.95
C ASP A 587 26.41 0.39 1.18
N ALA A 588 27.60 0.33 1.79
CA ALA A 588 28.77 -0.28 1.18
C ALA A 588 28.59 -1.79 0.97
N PHE A 589 27.95 -2.51 1.90
CA PHE A 589 27.66 -3.93 1.73
C PHE A 589 26.62 -4.18 0.64
N THR A 590 25.54 -3.38 0.59
CA THR A 590 24.53 -3.44 -0.48
C THR A 590 25.20 -3.39 -1.84
N ILE A 591 25.98 -2.34 -2.13
CA ILE A 591 26.63 -2.18 -3.43
C ILE A 591 27.66 -3.28 -3.70
N THR A 592 28.43 -3.70 -2.70
CA THR A 592 29.39 -4.82 -2.85
C THR A 592 28.72 -6.11 -3.30
N VAL A 593 27.52 -6.41 -2.80
CA VAL A 593 26.76 -7.60 -3.22
C VAL A 593 26.14 -7.37 -4.60
N LEU A 594 25.52 -6.21 -4.86
CA LEU A 594 24.84 -5.95 -6.14
C LEU A 594 25.82 -5.96 -7.33
N GLU A 595 27.01 -5.38 -7.18
CA GLU A 595 28.08 -5.38 -8.20
C GLU A 595 28.62 -6.79 -8.53
N ALA A 596 28.42 -7.77 -7.64
CA ALA A 596 28.86 -9.14 -7.86
C ALA A 596 27.90 -9.94 -8.77
N TRP A 597 26.75 -9.37 -9.15
CA TRP A 597 25.79 -10.02 -10.04
C TRP A 597 26.35 -10.12 -11.47
N THR A 598 26.11 -11.26 -12.10
CA THR A 598 26.33 -11.46 -13.53
C THR A 598 25.13 -12.16 -14.13
N LEU A 599 24.72 -11.78 -15.35
CA LEU A 599 23.58 -12.40 -16.04
C LEU A 599 23.80 -13.90 -16.30
N ASN A 600 25.00 -14.27 -16.73
CA ASN A 600 25.35 -15.66 -17.02
C ASN A 600 25.94 -16.34 -15.78
N PRO A 601 25.61 -17.62 -15.53
CA PRO A 601 26.15 -18.30 -14.37
C PRO A 601 27.67 -18.49 -14.40
N LEU A 602 28.35 -18.17 -13.30
CA LEU A 602 29.78 -18.45 -13.14
C LEU A 602 30.05 -19.93 -12.83
N PRO A 603 31.15 -20.50 -13.36
CA PRO A 603 31.57 -21.84 -13.00
C PRO A 603 31.91 -21.91 -11.50
N THR A 604 31.63 -23.05 -10.87
CA THR A 604 31.98 -23.27 -9.46
C THR A 604 33.50 -23.32 -9.30
N PRO A 605 34.11 -22.51 -8.41
CA PRO A 605 35.54 -22.53 -8.15
C PRO A 605 36.03 -23.89 -7.66
N GLY A 606 37.33 -24.15 -7.85
CA GLY A 606 37.97 -25.41 -7.42
C GLY A 606 37.84 -25.66 -5.91
N SER A 607 38.03 -24.62 -5.09
CA SER A 607 37.89 -24.68 -3.62
C SER A 607 36.48 -25.07 -3.18
N VAL A 608 35.46 -24.36 -3.69
CA VAL A 608 34.05 -24.67 -3.42
C VAL A 608 33.69 -26.08 -3.89
N SER A 609 34.17 -26.51 -5.06
CA SER A 609 33.95 -27.87 -5.57
C SER A 609 34.59 -28.92 -4.65
N GLN A 610 35.78 -28.66 -4.12
CA GLN A 610 36.47 -29.54 -3.19
C GLN A 610 35.76 -29.61 -1.83
N HIS A 611 35.37 -28.47 -1.26
CA HIS A 611 34.59 -28.42 -0.01
C HIS A 611 33.26 -29.18 -0.16
N THR A 612 32.58 -28.96 -1.28
CA THR A 612 31.33 -29.64 -1.64
C THR A 612 31.52 -31.15 -1.78
N LYS A 613 32.62 -31.59 -2.39
CA LYS A 613 32.95 -33.02 -2.53
C LYS A 613 33.24 -33.65 -1.17
N HIS A 614 34.11 -33.03 -0.38
CA HIS A 614 34.47 -33.52 0.95
C HIS A 614 33.23 -33.65 1.84
N PHE A 615 32.35 -32.64 1.82
CA PHE A 615 31.09 -32.66 2.56
C PHE A 615 30.19 -33.84 2.16
N LYS A 616 30.07 -34.15 0.86
CA LYS A 616 29.32 -35.32 0.37
C LYS A 616 29.96 -36.65 0.79
N GLU A 617 31.28 -36.71 0.80
CA GLU A 617 32.04 -37.91 1.21
C GLU A 617 31.83 -38.18 2.70
N SER A 618 31.99 -37.19 3.58
CA SER A 618 31.74 -37.34 5.02
C SER A 618 30.31 -37.79 5.33
N ALA A 619 29.32 -37.22 4.62
CA ALA A 619 27.92 -37.64 4.75
C ALA A 619 27.69 -39.10 4.30
N SER A 620 28.44 -39.56 3.29
CA SER A 620 28.36 -40.92 2.76
C SER A 620 29.05 -41.94 3.67
N GLU A 621 30.21 -41.60 4.24
CA GLU A 621 30.92 -42.45 5.21
C GLU A 621 30.05 -42.70 6.45
N ALA A 622 29.43 -41.65 7.00
CA ALA A 622 28.48 -41.80 8.10
C ALA A 622 27.26 -42.68 7.75
N GLU A 623 26.82 -42.70 6.48
CA GLU A 623 25.78 -43.63 6.00
C GLU A 623 26.29 -45.08 5.93
N ILE A 624 27.53 -45.30 5.49
CA ILE A 624 28.18 -46.62 5.41
C ILE A 624 28.47 -47.20 6.80
N ASP A 625 28.93 -46.41 7.76
CA ASP A 625 29.18 -46.87 9.13
C ASP A 625 27.90 -47.39 9.79
N ARG A 626 26.79 -46.65 9.62
CA ARG A 626 25.46 -47.09 10.10
C ARG A 626 24.95 -48.31 9.35
N PHE A 627 25.25 -48.41 8.05
CA PHE A 627 24.96 -49.64 7.30
C PHE A 627 25.73 -50.83 7.89
N ALA A 628 26.99 -50.65 8.27
CA ALA A 628 27.81 -51.71 8.88
C ALA A 628 27.31 -52.12 10.28
N GLU A 629 26.65 -51.22 11.02
CA GLU A 629 26.00 -51.57 12.29
C GLU A 629 24.86 -52.59 12.11
N VAL A 630 24.09 -52.45 11.02
CA VAL A 630 22.90 -53.25 10.69
C VAL A 630 23.25 -54.51 9.89
N VAL A 631 24.18 -54.40 8.94
CA VAL A 631 24.57 -55.49 8.04
C VAL A 631 26.01 -55.86 8.34
N ARG A 632 26.20 -57.00 9.00
CA ARG A 632 27.51 -57.47 9.46
C ARG A 632 27.97 -58.67 8.65
N TYR A 633 29.28 -58.75 8.47
CA TYR A 633 29.92 -59.98 7.98
C TYR A 633 29.79 -61.09 9.01
N ASP A 634 29.36 -62.28 8.57
CA ASP A 634 29.27 -63.48 9.40
C ASP A 634 29.75 -64.70 8.58
N PRO A 635 30.95 -65.24 8.85
CA PRO A 635 31.48 -66.36 8.08
C PRO A 635 30.66 -67.65 8.27
N THR A 636 29.83 -67.74 9.31
CA THR A 636 29.03 -68.94 9.60
C THR A 636 27.77 -69.05 8.74
N THR A 637 27.39 -67.97 8.02
CA THR A 637 26.19 -67.94 7.17
C THR A 637 26.46 -68.20 5.70
N ALA A 638 27.57 -68.85 5.34
CA ALA A 638 27.97 -69.16 3.95
C ALA A 638 26.85 -69.76 3.08
N ASN A 639 26.05 -70.67 3.66
CA ASN A 639 24.97 -71.38 2.98
C ASN A 639 23.61 -70.64 3.01
N THR A 640 23.54 -69.48 3.66
CA THR A 640 22.32 -68.67 3.79
C THR A 640 22.51 -67.36 3.06
N LYS A 641 21.53 -66.99 2.22
CA LYS A 641 21.56 -65.71 1.49
C LYS A 641 20.67 -64.70 2.18
N VAL A 642 21.20 -63.50 2.37
CA VAL A 642 20.44 -62.31 2.76
C VAL A 642 20.19 -61.49 1.51
N PHE A 643 18.91 -61.19 1.20
CA PHE A 643 18.54 -60.49 -0.02
C PHE A 643 18.48 -58.98 0.16
N THR A 644 18.69 -58.20 -0.91
CA THR A 644 18.61 -56.73 -0.88
C THR A 644 17.30 -56.21 -0.30
N ASP A 645 16.18 -56.89 -0.52
CA ASP A 645 14.88 -56.51 0.05
C ASP A 645 14.84 -56.69 1.57
N GLU A 646 15.46 -57.76 2.09
CA GLU A 646 15.54 -58.02 3.54
C GLU A 646 16.48 -57.03 4.22
N ILE A 647 17.56 -56.65 3.54
CA ILE A 647 18.49 -55.61 3.98
C ILE A 647 17.78 -54.26 4.03
N LYS A 648 16.99 -53.89 3.00
CA LYS A 648 16.20 -52.64 3.01
C LYS A 648 15.25 -52.57 4.19
N ILE A 649 14.50 -53.65 4.46
CA ILE A 649 13.57 -53.71 5.59
C ILE A 649 14.34 -53.52 6.91
N ALA A 650 15.49 -54.18 7.07
CA ALA A 650 16.30 -54.05 8.28
C ALA A 650 16.88 -52.64 8.46
N LEU A 651 17.35 -52.03 7.38
CA LEU A 651 17.83 -50.65 7.36
C LEU A 651 16.71 -49.65 7.70
N ASP A 652 15.52 -49.83 7.11
CA ASP A 652 14.35 -48.99 7.39
C ASP A 652 13.94 -49.08 8.87
N ILE A 653 13.96 -50.28 9.46
CA ILE A 653 13.70 -50.50 10.89
C ILE A 653 14.78 -49.83 11.76
N ALA A 654 16.04 -49.87 11.33
CA ALA A 654 17.16 -49.21 12.00
C ALA A 654 17.20 -47.68 11.77
N GLY A 655 16.26 -47.12 11.01
CA GLY A 655 16.20 -45.70 10.71
C GLY A 655 17.16 -45.22 9.61
N VAL A 656 17.75 -46.15 8.85
CA VAL A 656 18.57 -45.88 7.66
C VAL A 656 17.69 -46.04 6.42
N LYS A 657 16.93 -45.00 6.07
CA LYS A 657 15.88 -45.08 5.05
C LYS A 657 16.40 -44.75 3.64
N GLY A 658 15.69 -45.23 2.62
CA GLY A 658 15.90 -44.78 1.24
C GLY A 658 17.16 -45.34 0.54
N VAL A 659 17.82 -46.35 1.10
CA VAL A 659 19.00 -46.99 0.48
C VAL A 659 18.57 -47.86 -0.71
N SER A 660 19.06 -47.53 -1.91
CA SER A 660 18.73 -48.28 -3.13
C SER A 660 19.44 -49.64 -3.19
N SER A 661 18.93 -50.58 -4.00
CA SER A 661 19.58 -51.90 -4.17
C SER A 661 21.01 -51.80 -4.74
N HIS A 662 21.24 -50.79 -5.59
CA HIS A 662 22.57 -50.49 -6.13
C HIS A 662 23.52 -49.99 -5.03
N LYS A 663 23.05 -49.07 -4.16
CA LYS A 663 23.82 -48.62 -2.99
C LYS A 663 24.15 -49.75 -2.04
N ILE A 664 23.19 -50.63 -1.73
CA ILE A 664 23.42 -51.81 -0.86
C ILE A 664 24.55 -52.67 -1.41
N SER A 665 24.52 -52.96 -2.71
CA SER A 665 25.56 -53.78 -3.35
C SER A 665 26.93 -53.09 -3.28
N SER A 666 26.97 -51.78 -3.52
CA SER A 666 28.20 -50.97 -3.40
C SER A 666 28.74 -50.92 -1.96
N TYR A 667 27.87 -50.84 -0.95
CA TYR A 667 28.29 -50.78 0.46
C TYR A 667 28.83 -52.14 0.94
N ILE A 668 28.20 -53.23 0.53
CA ILE A 668 28.71 -54.58 0.81
C ILE A 668 30.06 -54.79 0.16
N ASP A 669 30.23 -54.37 -1.09
CA ASP A 669 31.51 -54.46 -1.80
C ASP A 669 32.61 -53.65 -1.10
N LYS A 670 32.33 -52.39 -0.73
CA LYS A 670 33.28 -51.53 0.01
C LYS A 670 33.67 -52.08 1.38
N LEU A 671 32.72 -52.64 2.13
CA LEU A 671 32.96 -53.12 3.49
C LEU A 671 33.52 -54.56 3.54
N TYR A 672 33.07 -55.40 2.61
CA TYR A 672 33.18 -56.86 2.70
C TYR A 672 33.52 -57.55 1.38
N GLY A 673 33.83 -56.83 0.29
CA GLY A 673 33.98 -57.38 -1.07
C GLY A 673 34.85 -58.64 -1.14
N ASP A 674 36.03 -58.63 -0.52
CA ASP A 674 36.94 -59.78 -0.50
C ASP A 674 36.47 -60.97 0.35
N LYS A 675 35.47 -60.75 1.21
CA LYS A 675 34.96 -61.72 2.20
C LYS A 675 33.62 -62.33 1.80
N THR A 676 32.91 -61.72 0.87
CA THR A 676 31.58 -62.16 0.41
C THR A 676 31.65 -62.71 -1.01
N ALA A 677 30.84 -63.74 -1.31
CA ALA A 677 30.70 -64.23 -2.68
C ALA A 677 29.90 -63.23 -3.53
N PRO A 678 30.10 -63.19 -4.87
CA PRO A 678 29.33 -62.33 -5.75
C PRO A 678 27.82 -62.51 -5.55
N PRO A 679 27.03 -61.41 -5.61
CA PRO A 679 25.59 -61.49 -5.42
C PRO A 679 24.96 -62.39 -6.48
N THR A 680 24.00 -63.19 -6.05
CA THR A 680 23.28 -64.10 -6.94
C THR A 680 21.81 -63.70 -6.99
N TYR A 681 21.22 -63.72 -8.18
CA TYR A 681 19.82 -63.36 -8.35
C TYR A 681 18.93 -64.53 -7.93
N GLY A 682 17.95 -64.27 -7.07
CA GLY A 682 17.07 -65.31 -6.52
C GLY A 682 15.78 -64.74 -5.96
N GLN A 683 14.90 -65.62 -5.48
CA GLN A 683 13.61 -65.21 -4.91
C GLN A 683 13.75 -64.98 -3.40
N CYS A 684 13.45 -63.76 -2.95
CA CYS A 684 13.47 -63.40 -1.54
C CYS A 684 12.36 -64.14 -0.79
N ARG A 685 12.71 -64.83 0.30
CA ARG A 685 11.76 -65.63 1.09
C ARG A 685 10.69 -64.79 1.79
N LYS A 686 11.00 -63.53 2.12
CA LYS A 686 10.07 -62.62 2.83
C LYS A 686 9.21 -61.76 1.92
N SER A 687 9.76 -61.25 0.80
CA SER A 687 9.01 -60.38 -0.12
C SER A 687 8.37 -61.11 -1.30
N GLY A 688 8.76 -62.37 -1.55
CA GLY A 688 8.33 -63.15 -2.72
C GLY A 688 8.88 -62.64 -4.06
N LYS A 689 9.57 -61.49 -4.09
CA LYS A 689 10.13 -60.85 -5.28
C LYS A 689 11.53 -61.35 -5.59
N LYS A 690 11.93 -61.24 -6.87
CA LYS A 690 13.31 -61.53 -7.27
C LYS A 690 14.22 -60.37 -6.87
N ALA A 691 15.34 -60.71 -6.23
CA ALA A 691 16.31 -59.76 -5.68
C ALA A 691 17.72 -60.36 -5.68
N TYR A 692 18.73 -59.51 -5.53
CA TYR A 692 20.12 -59.96 -5.35
C TYR A 692 20.33 -60.46 -3.92
N GLY A 693 20.92 -61.65 -3.77
CA GLY A 693 21.22 -62.29 -2.49
C GLY A 693 22.72 -62.44 -2.26
N PHE A 694 23.15 -62.15 -1.04
CA PHE A 694 24.54 -62.17 -0.60
C PHE A 694 24.74 -63.25 0.48
N SER A 695 25.83 -64.01 0.37
CA SER A 695 26.25 -65.00 1.37
C SER A 695 27.25 -64.39 2.36
N HIS A 696 27.41 -65.02 3.54
CA HIS A 696 28.32 -64.58 4.60
C HIS A 696 27.95 -63.23 5.24
N LEU A 697 26.67 -62.88 5.19
CA LEU A 697 26.12 -61.71 5.86
C LEU A 697 25.13 -62.14 6.93
N ARG A 698 25.01 -61.31 7.96
CA ARG A 698 23.97 -61.40 8.99
C ARG A 698 23.42 -60.01 9.25
N LEU A 699 22.10 -59.93 9.34
CA LEU A 699 21.43 -58.73 9.84
C LEU A 699 21.53 -58.72 11.36
N ALA A 700 22.02 -57.63 11.94
CA ALA A 700 22.06 -57.46 13.38
C ALA A 700 20.65 -57.65 13.97
N HIS A 701 20.56 -58.33 15.12
CA HIS A 701 19.29 -58.38 15.85
C HIS A 701 18.93 -56.95 16.23
N VAL A 702 17.81 -56.45 15.73
CA VAL A 702 17.26 -55.17 16.17
C VAL A 702 16.83 -55.36 17.61
N VAL A 703 17.71 -55.04 18.56
CA VAL A 703 17.31 -54.81 19.94
C VAL A 703 16.35 -53.64 19.86
N ALA A 704 15.09 -53.87 20.25
CA ALA A 704 14.10 -52.82 20.37
C ALA A 704 14.68 -51.71 21.25
N PHE A 705 14.90 -50.53 20.66
CA PHE A 705 14.85 -49.30 21.42
C PHE A 705 13.42 -49.20 21.98
N ASP A 706 13.33 -49.12 23.30
CA ASP A 706 12.12 -49.06 24.12
C ASP A 706 11.26 -50.34 24.16
N GLY A 707 11.68 -51.31 24.99
CA GLY A 707 10.77 -52.02 25.91
C GLY A 707 9.50 -52.67 25.36
N ILE A 708 9.49 -53.16 24.11
CA ILE A 708 8.35 -53.88 23.53
C ILE A 708 8.79 -55.29 23.12
N GLU A 709 8.16 -56.29 23.75
CA GLU A 709 8.46 -57.72 23.62
C GLU A 709 8.50 -58.25 22.17
N GLU A 710 9.43 -59.18 21.96
CA GLU A 710 9.67 -60.06 20.80
C GLU A 710 8.40 -60.55 20.06
N ARG A 711 7.30 -60.74 20.80
CA ARG A 711 6.01 -61.20 20.24
C ARG A 711 5.38 -60.21 19.26
N ARG A 712 5.63 -58.90 19.37
CA ARG A 712 4.98 -57.89 18.53
C ARG A 712 5.60 -57.78 17.13
N VAL A 713 6.91 -57.95 16.99
CA VAL A 713 7.63 -57.94 15.70
C VAL A 713 7.31 -59.21 14.90
N VAL A 714 7.29 -60.37 15.56
CA VAL A 714 6.86 -61.62 14.94
C VAL A 714 5.39 -61.52 14.47
N ASN A 715 4.52 -60.87 15.25
CA ASN A 715 3.12 -60.65 14.87
C ASN A 715 2.94 -59.64 13.73
N LEU A 716 3.78 -58.60 13.63
CA LEU A 716 3.77 -57.63 12.51
C LEU A 716 4.23 -58.29 11.21
N ILE A 717 5.30 -59.08 11.26
CA ILE A 717 5.79 -59.87 10.11
C ILE A 717 4.70 -60.86 9.67
N ARG A 718 4.07 -61.56 10.62
CA ARG A 718 2.99 -62.53 10.33
C ARG A 718 1.75 -61.86 9.76
N ASN A 719 1.36 -60.67 10.23
CA ASN A 719 0.23 -59.90 9.71
C ASN A 719 0.48 -59.35 8.30
N GLU A 720 1.72 -59.01 7.96
CA GLU A 720 2.07 -58.53 6.62
C GLU A 720 2.16 -59.69 5.61
N THR A 721 2.63 -60.87 6.04
CA THR A 721 2.54 -62.11 5.26
C THR A 721 1.08 -62.52 5.01
N VAL A 722 0.21 -62.44 6.03
CA VAL A 722 -1.23 -62.73 5.90
C VAL A 722 -1.92 -61.71 4.98
N ARG A 723 -1.59 -60.42 5.09
CA ARG A 723 -2.12 -59.37 4.18
C ARG A 723 -1.67 -59.55 2.73
N GLN A 724 -0.46 -60.06 2.49
CA GLN A 724 0.01 -60.41 1.15
C GLN A 724 -0.66 -61.68 0.61
N GLN A 725 -0.88 -62.70 1.44
CA GLN A 725 -1.61 -63.92 1.05
C GLN A 725 -3.09 -63.64 0.73
N VAL A 726 -3.74 -62.73 1.46
CA VAL A 726 -5.11 -62.26 1.16
C VAL A 726 -5.15 -61.43 -0.14
N ARG A 727 -4.13 -60.60 -0.41
CA ARG A 727 -4.03 -59.85 -1.68
C ARG A 727 -3.75 -60.72 -2.90
N ASN A 728 -3.10 -61.86 -2.71
CA ASN A 728 -2.79 -62.81 -3.78
C ASN A 728 -3.89 -63.86 -3.99
N GLY A 729 -4.95 -63.86 -3.18
CA GLY A 729 -6.10 -64.75 -3.32
C GLY A 729 -5.94 -66.15 -2.72
N ASP A 730 -4.91 -66.38 -1.90
CA ASP A 730 -4.55 -67.72 -1.40
C ASP A 730 -5.31 -68.16 -0.14
N VAL A 731 -6.19 -67.32 0.43
CA VAL A 731 -6.99 -67.64 1.64
C VAL A 731 -8.42 -67.07 1.55
N GLU A 732 -9.43 -67.94 1.61
CA GLU A 732 -10.83 -67.55 1.84
C GLU A 732 -11.10 -67.38 3.35
N LEU A 733 -11.52 -66.20 3.79
CA LEU A 733 -11.97 -65.96 5.17
C LEU A 733 -13.46 -66.29 5.30
N GLY A 734 -13.76 -67.34 6.05
CA GLY A 734 -15.11 -67.78 6.37
C GLY A 734 -15.91 -66.74 7.17
N LYS A 735 -17.14 -66.48 6.72
CA LYS A 735 -18.17 -65.72 7.44
C LYS A 735 -18.48 -66.37 8.79
N ARG A 736 -18.36 -65.65 9.91
CA ARG A 736 -19.20 -65.86 11.11
C ARG A 736 -19.34 -64.59 11.96
N SER A 737 -20.60 -64.17 12.05
CA SER A 737 -21.32 -63.44 13.11
C SER A 737 -20.62 -62.34 13.92
N PHE A 738 -21.05 -61.11 13.62
CA PHE A 738 -21.25 -60.04 14.60
C PHE A 738 -22.17 -60.55 15.72
N ASP A 739 -21.70 -60.58 16.95
CA ASP A 739 -22.46 -60.36 18.19
C ASP A 739 -21.46 -60.38 19.35
N ASN A 740 -21.68 -59.49 20.33
CA ASN A 740 -20.85 -59.19 21.52
C ASN A 740 -19.82 -58.05 21.36
N MET A 741 -20.33 -56.83 21.23
CA MET A 741 -19.72 -55.65 21.87
C MET A 741 -20.81 -54.85 22.57
N GLU A 742 -21.19 -55.31 23.77
CA GLU A 742 -21.72 -54.47 24.85
C GLU A 742 -21.08 -54.98 26.15
N GLN A 743 -19.92 -54.43 26.49
CA GLN A 743 -19.36 -54.28 27.85
C GLN A 743 -18.10 -53.43 27.82
#